data_AF-A0A1W6LML8-F1
#
_entry.id   AF-A0A1W6LML8-F1
#
_cell.length_a   1.000
_cell.length_b   1.000
_cell.length_c   1.000
_cell.angle_alpha   90.00
_cell.angle_beta   90.00
_cell.angle_gamma   90.00
#
_symmetry.space_group_name_H-M   'P 1'
#
loop_
_entity.id
_entity.type
_entity.pdbx_description
1 polymer ?
#
loop_
_entity_poly.entity_id
_entity_poly.type
_entity_poly.pdbx_seq_one_letter_code
_entity_poly.pdbx_strand_id
1 'polypeptide(L)'
;MAVFDTFRAGMIASAIFAGIVCIDSVLSARSSSAGVRLFSRIDANTDGKLSSEELDDYPRLKRILIKADSDGSGDLTIEELKGFSRTNRTSEPEENKPASRDQIKELTVNGKERRYLVHFPEGYDKDAPAPLVLAFHGGGGNPRSMIRLSGLNSKADEEGFIVVYPYGSGVMEDRFLTFNGGNCCAYAKNNGIDDVAFVEAILEDIQAHAAVDQRRIYATGMSNGAIMSYYLASELAGKIAAIAPVAGPMGTQECTPSEPVSVIHFHGTGDENAPFEGGYGKKSIRKKDAAPFHSVEHSINCWIEANQCRNGPAVTNLPDRAEDGMKSIKKVWDDGKNGSEVVLVEIKGGGHTWPGRPPTTAILGDSTMDISANDMMWEFFKKHPKPEKEEKNAASKTAGEPKVMPDTDASRDARGRGKMFESVHVPGLTDFPEGTNGIAFADFDGNGYLDALTVTTPPFILAEEMKGRENPRDTLRLMMNYGSFEFRSEEITLNGSPAKPDDFGQGWRGSQVPVAADFNNDGLLDFFVSRQFPGMGNKRRKGHKAVGCSLFLAEGSYNTFKDVSEKLNVLNERAYNRQPSLGDVNQDGWIDIAVGADNTTNAFEGISKAALFVYRPEDGDFASGRYEDIGGSDLAPDFGGFYNNPQKDKAGPKVSLRDIDNDGDLDLFQSTHVLINIHYNARNLPLSPAEYRQGVFTWRNMLAETGELRFEKSVDNGMAGEARLKYDKQKQIYVPENAETAPGLAYLFFADINNDSFLDAAAVDGTDFLYTPKTEDTAACLWLNEEGFSFRKASGETSFDALNHSYRYWYQFFENEITKKLKFTIPRGKMNKSQPGLSRKAPLDFRPYYGDLVFADFNNDTFIDFVAIDRREAKLLEPRAILFLNQNGESFEPQPTTFSGIDSTGIAGEAADLNNDGLVDLFISGDPDNTAPEGNPRHRYEDKVYLNTGARNSKDNHWLRLRFSGISHAALIGTRIELFEPENGERIGTRGIYAEHSYKSGSPLEAHFGLGENELAEVRVFLPSGEKFTLREVKADQYLDLNVSSRSLEPVKVENKAETAS
;
A
#
# COMPACT_ATOMS: atom_id res chain seq x y z
N MET A 1 4.93 -35.53 57.70
CA MET A 1 5.71 -36.23 56.67
C MET A 1 5.10 -35.96 55.30
N ALA A 2 5.27 -34.74 54.79
CA ALA A 2 4.78 -34.30 53.48
C ALA A 2 5.55 -33.03 53.07
N VAL A 3 6.90 -33.10 53.04
CA VAL A 3 7.77 -32.00 52.55
C VAL A 3 9.04 -32.54 51.83
N PHE A 4 9.13 -33.85 51.53
CA PHE A 4 10.40 -34.43 51.02
C PHE A 4 10.38 -35.01 49.58
N ASP A 5 9.30 -34.82 48.80
CA ASP A 5 9.27 -35.28 47.39
C ASP A 5 9.38 -34.15 46.34
N THR A 6 9.36 -32.88 46.74
CA THR A 6 9.48 -31.75 45.81
C THR A 6 10.93 -31.34 45.48
N PHE A 7 11.94 -31.96 46.09
CA PHE A 7 13.36 -31.63 45.87
C PHE A 7 14.10 -32.52 44.85
N ARG A 8 13.48 -33.61 44.35
CA ARG A 8 14.11 -34.48 43.33
C ARG A 8 13.80 -34.11 41.88
N ALA A 9 12.70 -33.39 41.61
CA ALA A 9 12.37 -32.95 40.25
C ALA A 9 13.17 -31.70 39.81
N GLY A 10 13.57 -30.83 40.74
CA GLY A 10 14.37 -29.62 40.45
C GLY A 10 15.85 -29.88 40.16
N MET A 11 16.43 -30.96 40.71
CA MET A 11 17.83 -31.32 40.46
C MET A 11 18.05 -32.06 39.13
N ILE A 12 17.04 -32.75 38.59
CA ILE A 12 17.14 -33.39 37.27
C ILE A 12 17.02 -32.37 36.15
N ALA A 13 16.17 -31.33 36.30
CA ALA A 13 16.10 -30.22 35.35
C ALA A 13 17.38 -29.35 35.38
N SER A 14 17.97 -29.10 36.55
CA SER A 14 19.22 -28.33 36.66
C SER A 14 20.45 -29.10 36.18
N ALA A 15 20.48 -30.44 36.31
CA ALA A 15 21.56 -31.28 35.77
C ALA A 15 21.47 -31.46 34.24
N ILE A 16 20.27 -31.40 33.67
CA ILE A 16 20.07 -31.40 32.20
C ILE A 16 20.46 -30.04 31.60
N PHE A 17 20.13 -28.93 32.28
CA PHE A 17 20.52 -27.59 31.87
C PHE A 17 22.04 -27.36 31.98
N ALA A 18 22.70 -27.86 33.02
CA ALA A 18 24.15 -27.79 33.18
C ALA A 18 24.93 -28.63 32.15
N GLY A 19 24.36 -29.76 31.72
CA GLY A 19 24.96 -30.62 30.67
C GLY A 19 24.85 -30.04 29.25
N ILE A 20 23.77 -29.30 28.95
CA ILE A 20 23.56 -28.67 27.64
C ILE A 20 24.39 -27.38 27.52
N VAL A 21 24.50 -26.59 28.59
CA VAL A 21 25.36 -25.39 28.63
C VAL A 21 26.85 -25.75 28.47
N CYS A 22 27.30 -26.91 28.97
CA CYS A 22 28.67 -27.39 28.71
C CYS A 22 28.93 -27.74 27.24
N ILE A 23 27.93 -28.23 26.51
CA ILE A 23 28.07 -28.66 25.11
C ILE A 23 28.11 -27.44 24.18
N ASP A 24 27.25 -26.44 24.40
CA ASP A 24 27.31 -25.17 23.65
C ASP A 24 28.59 -24.37 23.93
N SER A 25 29.14 -24.46 25.15
CA SER A 25 30.38 -23.76 25.53
C SER A 25 31.64 -24.33 24.84
N VAL A 26 31.62 -25.62 24.50
CA VAL A 26 32.73 -26.28 23.77
C VAL A 26 32.56 -26.12 22.26
N LEU A 27 31.31 -26.15 21.77
CA LEU A 27 31.01 -26.07 20.33
C LEU A 27 30.97 -24.63 19.77
N SER A 28 30.82 -23.59 20.62
CA SER A 28 30.76 -22.18 20.21
C SER A 28 32.11 -21.45 20.24
N ALA A 29 33.23 -22.14 20.01
CA ALA A 29 34.57 -21.56 20.07
C ALA A 29 34.87 -20.52 18.96
N ARG A 30 34.29 -19.32 19.11
CA ARG A 30 34.85 -18.07 18.61
C ARG A 30 35.17 -17.19 19.83
N SER A 31 36.45 -17.15 20.19
CA SER A 31 37.09 -16.15 21.07
C SER A 31 36.65 -16.03 22.54
N SER A 32 35.73 -16.85 23.07
CA SER A 32 35.38 -16.74 24.49
C SER A 32 36.36 -17.52 25.39
N SER A 33 36.89 -16.86 26.42
CA SER A 33 37.84 -17.42 27.40
C SER A 33 37.28 -18.59 28.23
N ALA A 34 36.02 -18.98 28.05
CA ALA A 34 35.36 -20.06 28.79
C ALA A 34 35.60 -21.46 28.19
N GLY A 35 35.60 -21.61 26.86
CA GLY A 35 35.80 -22.91 26.18
C GLY A 35 37.22 -23.45 26.34
N VAL A 36 38.22 -22.58 26.22
CA VAL A 36 39.63 -22.91 26.47
C VAL A 36 39.85 -23.34 27.93
N ARG A 37 39.18 -22.67 28.90
CA ARG A 37 39.26 -23.05 30.32
C ARG A 37 38.59 -24.38 30.65
N LEU A 38 37.62 -24.83 29.84
CA LEU A 38 36.99 -26.13 30.02
C LEU A 38 37.83 -27.25 29.39
N PHE A 39 38.42 -27.02 28.21
CA PHE A 39 39.38 -27.95 27.61
C PHE A 39 40.57 -28.19 28.56
N SER A 40 41.23 -27.13 29.05
CA SER A 40 42.34 -27.23 30.00
C SER A 40 41.97 -27.78 31.39
N ARG A 41 40.68 -28.01 31.67
CA ARG A 41 40.22 -28.67 32.91
C ARG A 41 40.00 -30.17 32.73
N ILE A 42 39.74 -30.61 31.51
CA ILE A 42 39.50 -32.02 31.17
C ILE A 42 40.80 -32.65 30.67
N ASP A 43 41.61 -31.90 29.91
CA ASP A 43 43.01 -32.18 29.61
C ASP A 43 43.84 -31.99 30.89
N ALA A 44 43.74 -32.98 31.77
CA ALA A 44 44.31 -32.94 33.11
C ALA A 44 45.83 -33.15 33.07
N ASN A 45 46.32 -33.83 32.03
CA ASN A 45 47.74 -34.07 31.81
C ASN A 45 48.42 -32.93 31.01
N THR A 46 47.65 -31.99 30.46
CA THR A 46 48.09 -30.82 29.66
C THR A 46 48.88 -31.18 28.41
N ASP A 47 48.59 -32.32 27.79
CA ASP A 47 49.26 -32.78 26.57
C ASP A 47 48.62 -32.21 25.28
N GLY A 48 47.52 -31.45 25.41
CA GLY A 48 46.81 -30.82 24.31
C GLY A 48 45.83 -31.74 23.60
N LYS A 49 45.54 -32.91 24.18
CA LYS A 49 44.57 -33.90 23.69
C LYS A 49 43.60 -34.27 24.81
N LEU A 50 42.48 -34.89 24.45
CA LEU A 50 41.56 -35.48 25.42
C LEU A 50 41.56 -36.98 25.24
N SER A 51 42.20 -37.67 26.17
CA SER A 51 42.27 -39.13 26.17
C SER A 51 40.95 -39.77 26.63
N SER A 52 40.74 -41.02 26.24
CA SER A 52 39.58 -41.80 26.69
C SER A 52 39.48 -41.89 28.22
N GLU A 53 40.61 -41.90 28.93
CA GLU A 53 40.67 -41.95 30.40
C GLU A 53 40.26 -40.62 31.05
N GLU A 54 40.65 -39.48 30.47
CA GLU A 54 40.21 -38.15 30.92
C GLU A 54 38.71 -37.89 30.68
N LEU A 55 38.15 -38.57 29.69
CA LEU A 55 36.72 -38.48 29.35
C LEU A 55 35.83 -39.45 30.13
N ASP A 56 36.39 -40.37 30.93
CA ASP A 56 35.61 -41.35 31.70
C ASP A 56 34.74 -40.70 32.79
N ASP A 57 35.20 -39.59 33.36
CA ASP A 57 34.43 -38.78 34.31
C ASP A 57 33.31 -37.98 33.62
N TYR A 58 33.27 -37.96 32.29
CA TYR A 58 32.30 -37.25 31.46
C TYR A 58 31.60 -38.18 30.43
N PRO A 59 30.85 -39.19 30.88
CA PRO A 59 30.35 -40.29 30.03
C PRO A 59 29.37 -39.87 28.91
N ARG A 60 28.71 -38.70 29.06
CA ARG A 60 27.90 -38.11 27.98
C ARG A 60 28.76 -37.40 26.92
N LEU A 61 29.85 -36.76 27.33
CA LEU A 61 30.81 -36.11 26.44
C LEU A 61 31.59 -37.17 25.65
N LYS A 62 32.05 -38.24 26.33
CA LYS A 62 32.72 -39.40 25.74
C LYS A 62 31.92 -40.02 24.58
N ARG A 63 30.61 -40.23 24.73
CA ARG A 63 29.75 -40.78 23.66
C ARG A 63 29.57 -39.88 22.44
N ILE A 64 29.66 -38.56 22.62
CA ILE A 64 29.50 -37.60 21.54
C ILE A 64 30.81 -37.44 20.78
N LEU A 65 31.93 -37.39 21.51
CA LEU A 65 33.24 -37.12 20.95
C LEU A 65 33.90 -38.33 20.27
N ILE A 66 33.50 -39.56 20.58
CA ILE A 66 33.91 -40.77 19.81
C ILE A 66 33.60 -40.64 18.30
N LYS A 67 32.64 -39.79 17.90
CA LYS A 67 32.32 -39.54 16.48
C LYS A 67 33.14 -38.41 15.85
N ALA A 68 33.86 -37.64 16.65
CA ALA A 68 34.72 -36.55 16.21
C ALA A 68 36.18 -36.99 16.04
N ASP A 69 36.59 -38.11 16.66
CA ASP A 69 37.87 -38.78 16.43
C ASP A 69 37.89 -39.35 15.00
N SER A 70 38.50 -38.56 14.10
CA SER A 70 38.46 -38.80 12.66
C SER A 70 39.58 -39.72 12.20
N ASP A 71 40.67 -39.77 12.96
CA ASP A 71 41.82 -40.64 12.67
C ASP A 71 41.76 -41.99 13.41
N GLY A 72 40.82 -42.13 14.35
CA GLY A 72 40.53 -43.37 15.07
C GLY A 72 41.59 -43.71 16.11
N SER A 73 42.38 -42.71 16.55
CA SER A 73 43.46 -42.89 17.51
C SER A 73 42.99 -43.08 18.95
N GLY A 74 41.74 -42.70 19.25
CA GLY A 74 41.16 -42.75 20.59
C GLY A 74 41.42 -41.50 21.45
N ASP A 75 42.20 -40.54 20.94
CA ASP A 75 42.51 -39.26 21.58
C ASP A 75 42.01 -38.11 20.70
N LEU A 76 41.25 -37.17 21.26
CA LEU A 76 40.70 -36.06 20.49
C LEU A 76 41.60 -34.83 20.49
N THR A 77 41.97 -34.38 19.29
CA THR A 77 42.69 -33.11 19.10
C THR A 77 41.73 -31.93 18.92
N ILE A 78 42.20 -30.70 19.19
CA ILE A 78 41.43 -29.46 18.95
C ILE A 78 41.02 -29.33 17.47
N GLU A 79 41.81 -29.87 16.56
CA GLU A 79 41.58 -29.75 15.11
C GLU A 79 40.50 -30.71 14.61
N GLU A 80 40.39 -31.90 15.19
CA GLU A 80 39.28 -32.84 14.94
C GLU A 80 37.95 -32.31 15.48
N LEU A 81 37.97 -31.66 16.65
CA LEU A 81 36.82 -30.94 17.20
C LEU A 81 36.34 -29.81 16.28
N LYS A 82 37.27 -29.06 15.66
CA LYS A 82 36.92 -28.03 14.67
C LYS A 82 36.40 -28.63 13.36
N GLY A 83 36.94 -29.76 12.93
CA GLY A 83 36.52 -30.49 11.73
C GLY A 83 35.09 -31.03 11.83
N PHE A 84 34.71 -31.55 13.00
CA PHE A 84 33.36 -32.06 13.27
C PHE A 84 32.26 -31.00 13.16
N SER A 85 32.57 -29.73 13.44
CA SER A 85 31.65 -28.60 13.23
C SER A 85 31.47 -28.21 11.76
N ARG A 86 32.36 -28.66 10.86
CA ARG A 86 32.40 -28.25 9.44
C ARG A 86 31.69 -29.20 8.49
N THR A 87 31.35 -30.42 8.89
CA THR A 87 30.84 -31.47 7.98
C THR A 87 29.34 -31.40 7.67
N ASN A 88 28.63 -30.29 7.95
CA ASN A 88 27.20 -30.17 7.61
C ASN A 88 26.83 -28.98 6.72
N ARG A 89 27.78 -28.23 6.15
CA ARG A 89 27.49 -27.27 5.07
C ARG A 89 28.69 -27.15 4.13
N THR A 90 28.56 -27.77 2.96
CA THR A 90 29.00 -27.27 1.64
C THR A 90 28.86 -28.41 0.62
N SER A 91 28.07 -28.19 -0.43
CA SER A 91 28.38 -28.77 -1.74
C SER A 91 28.43 -27.62 -2.73
N GLU A 92 29.61 -27.38 -3.29
CA GLU A 92 29.80 -26.66 -4.55
C GLU A 92 29.16 -27.47 -5.71
N PRO A 93 28.81 -26.84 -6.84
CA PRO A 93 28.04 -27.49 -7.89
C PRO A 93 28.93 -28.42 -8.73
N GLU A 94 28.63 -29.72 -8.71
CA GLU A 94 29.05 -30.67 -9.74
C GLU A 94 27.97 -30.71 -10.83
N GLU A 95 28.26 -30.15 -12.01
CA GLU A 95 27.43 -30.32 -13.21
C GLU A 95 27.46 -31.78 -13.70
N ASN A 96 26.28 -32.26 -14.13
CA ASN A 96 25.99 -33.56 -14.75
C ASN A 96 25.76 -34.80 -13.84
N LYS A 97 24.83 -34.67 -12.88
CA LYS A 97 23.97 -35.81 -12.45
C LYS A 97 22.49 -35.46 -12.68
N PRO A 98 21.64 -36.41 -13.11
CA PRO A 98 20.20 -36.17 -13.18
C PRO A 98 19.70 -35.75 -11.80
N ALA A 99 18.94 -34.65 -11.74
CA ALA A 99 18.43 -34.09 -10.50
C ALA A 99 17.68 -35.16 -9.70
N SER A 100 17.89 -35.19 -8.38
CA SER A 100 17.12 -36.04 -7.47
C SER A 100 15.62 -35.79 -7.67
N ARG A 101 14.82 -36.87 -7.76
CA ARG A 101 13.35 -36.81 -7.86
C ARG A 101 12.70 -36.15 -6.66
N ASP A 102 13.34 -36.28 -5.50
CA ASP A 102 13.01 -35.55 -4.28
C ASP A 102 13.96 -34.35 -4.15
N GLN A 103 13.41 -33.14 -4.10
CA GLN A 103 14.19 -31.91 -3.95
C GLN A 103 13.72 -31.16 -2.72
N ILE A 104 14.66 -30.71 -1.88
CA ILE A 104 14.37 -29.74 -0.83
C ILE A 104 14.65 -28.36 -1.41
N LYS A 105 13.66 -27.48 -1.30
CA LYS A 105 13.72 -26.09 -1.74
C LYS A 105 13.57 -25.20 -0.53
N GLU A 106 14.26 -24.05 -0.56
CA GLU A 106 14.25 -23.06 0.50
C GLU A 106 13.66 -21.77 -0.06
N LEU A 107 12.82 -21.12 0.73
CA LEU A 107 12.11 -19.90 0.39
C LEU A 107 12.23 -18.92 1.56
N THR A 108 12.24 -17.63 1.26
CA THR A 108 12.07 -16.60 2.30
C THR A 108 10.62 -16.14 2.29
N VAL A 109 9.89 -16.36 3.38
CA VAL A 109 8.49 -15.94 3.53
C VAL A 109 8.36 -15.09 4.78
N ASN A 110 7.92 -13.85 4.63
CA ASN A 110 7.79 -12.87 5.73
C ASN A 110 9.11 -12.74 6.53
N GLY A 111 10.25 -12.65 5.83
CA GLY A 111 11.59 -12.54 6.44
C GLY A 111 12.08 -13.79 7.18
N LYS A 112 11.42 -14.94 7.03
CA LYS A 112 11.83 -16.22 7.62
C LYS A 112 12.21 -17.22 6.54
N GLU A 113 13.33 -17.91 6.73
CA GLU A 113 13.68 -19.07 5.92
C GLU A 113 12.68 -20.20 6.20
N ARG A 114 11.97 -20.62 5.15
CA ARG A 114 11.04 -21.74 5.12
C ARG A 114 11.52 -22.74 4.07
N ARG A 115 11.12 -24.00 4.20
CA ARG A 115 11.57 -25.05 3.28
C ARG A 115 10.45 -26.00 2.95
N TYR A 116 10.46 -26.56 1.76
CA TYR A 116 9.53 -27.60 1.35
C TYR A 116 10.27 -28.71 0.60
N LEU A 117 9.70 -29.91 0.60
CA LEU A 117 10.20 -31.03 -0.19
C LEU A 117 9.22 -31.28 -1.33
N VAL A 118 9.69 -31.27 -2.58
CA VAL A 118 8.90 -31.64 -3.76
C VAL A 118 9.35 -32.98 -4.30
N HIS A 119 8.39 -33.80 -4.70
CA HIS A 119 8.58 -35.06 -5.39
C HIS A 119 7.99 -34.94 -6.80
N PHE A 120 8.84 -35.12 -7.81
CA PHE A 120 8.44 -35.22 -9.21
C PHE A 120 8.29 -36.70 -9.62
N PRO A 121 7.17 -37.07 -10.27
CA PRO A 121 6.91 -38.46 -10.64
C PRO A 121 7.87 -38.96 -11.72
N GLU A 122 7.96 -40.27 -11.89
CA GLU A 122 8.80 -40.87 -12.93
C GLU A 122 8.37 -40.43 -14.33
N GLY A 123 9.32 -39.97 -15.15
CA GLY A 123 9.02 -39.48 -16.50
C GLY A 123 8.31 -38.13 -16.53
N TYR A 124 8.31 -37.36 -15.44
CA TYR A 124 7.79 -35.99 -15.42
C TYR A 124 8.44 -35.12 -16.50
N ASP A 125 7.61 -34.61 -17.40
CA ASP A 125 7.98 -33.60 -18.38
C ASP A 125 7.69 -32.22 -17.80
N LYS A 126 8.75 -31.44 -17.59
CA LYS A 126 8.65 -30.08 -17.03
C LYS A 126 7.82 -29.12 -17.89
N ASP A 127 7.61 -29.46 -19.16
CA ASP A 127 6.89 -28.64 -20.13
C ASP A 127 5.43 -29.11 -20.32
N ALA A 128 5.02 -30.22 -19.68
CA ALA A 128 3.65 -30.74 -19.72
C ALA A 128 2.90 -30.45 -18.40
N PRO A 129 1.76 -29.73 -18.40
CA PRO A 129 1.01 -29.42 -17.19
C PRO A 129 0.57 -30.66 -16.40
N ALA A 130 1.14 -30.85 -15.21
CA ALA A 130 0.79 -31.94 -14.30
C ALA A 130 -0.07 -31.45 -13.13
N PRO A 131 -0.98 -32.29 -12.59
CA PRO A 131 -1.65 -32.01 -11.32
C PRO A 131 -0.65 -31.86 -10.17
N LEU A 132 -1.01 -31.08 -9.15
CA LEU A 132 -0.19 -30.87 -7.97
C LEU A 132 -0.97 -31.17 -6.69
N VAL A 133 -0.37 -31.93 -5.78
CA VAL A 133 -0.94 -32.25 -4.47
C VAL A 133 -0.05 -31.71 -3.35
N LEU A 134 -0.57 -30.77 -2.57
CA LEU A 134 0.03 -30.30 -1.32
C LEU A 134 -0.27 -31.30 -0.19
N ALA A 135 0.76 -31.90 0.41
CA ALA A 135 0.67 -32.96 1.39
C ALA A 135 1.26 -32.55 2.75
N PHE A 136 0.40 -32.25 3.72
CA PHE A 136 0.79 -31.70 5.02
C PHE A 136 0.96 -32.77 6.11
N HIS A 137 2.09 -32.73 6.81
CA HIS A 137 2.37 -33.64 7.92
C HIS A 137 1.53 -33.35 9.17
N GLY A 138 1.36 -34.37 10.02
CA GLY A 138 0.70 -34.22 11.33
C GLY A 138 1.51 -33.41 12.35
N GLY A 139 0.85 -32.99 13.43
CA GLY A 139 1.46 -32.17 14.47
C GLY A 139 2.61 -32.91 15.15
N GLY A 140 3.77 -32.28 15.22
CA GLY A 140 5.00 -32.88 15.73
C GLY A 140 5.84 -33.61 14.67
N GLY A 141 5.33 -33.74 13.44
CA GLY A 141 5.97 -34.42 12.31
C GLY A 141 6.93 -33.54 11.50
N ASN A 142 7.23 -34.00 10.29
CA ASN A 142 7.98 -33.34 9.21
C ASN A 142 7.68 -34.02 7.84
N PRO A 143 8.10 -33.45 6.70
CA PRO A 143 7.88 -34.05 5.37
C PRO A 143 8.27 -35.52 5.23
N ARG A 144 9.44 -35.92 5.74
CA ARG A 144 9.89 -37.32 5.68
C ARG A 144 8.97 -38.27 6.45
N SER A 145 8.38 -37.81 7.56
CA SER A 145 7.39 -38.59 8.29
C SER A 145 6.08 -38.72 7.52
N MET A 146 5.67 -37.67 6.79
CA MET A 146 4.46 -37.70 5.96
C MET A 146 4.61 -38.66 4.80
N ILE A 147 5.75 -38.62 4.08
CA ILE A 147 6.06 -39.55 2.99
C ILE A 147 5.95 -41.01 3.47
N ARG A 148 6.53 -41.33 4.64
CA ARG A 148 6.44 -42.69 5.21
C ARG A 148 5.04 -43.06 5.66
N LEU A 149 4.28 -42.12 6.20
CA LEU A 149 2.92 -42.36 6.68
C LEU A 149 1.98 -42.64 5.50
N SER A 150 1.89 -41.71 4.55
CA SER A 150 0.93 -41.77 3.45
C SER A 150 1.37 -42.69 2.31
N GLY A 151 2.67 -42.80 2.04
CA GLY A 151 3.17 -43.47 0.84
C GLY A 151 2.77 -42.77 -0.47
N LEU A 152 2.47 -41.46 -0.42
CA LEU A 152 1.87 -40.72 -1.52
C LEU A 152 2.80 -40.58 -2.75
N ASN A 153 4.13 -40.64 -2.57
CA ASN A 153 5.08 -40.68 -3.70
C ASN A 153 4.80 -41.85 -4.66
N SER A 154 4.50 -43.04 -4.14
CA SER A 154 4.21 -44.18 -5.01
C SER A 154 2.94 -44.00 -5.84
N LYS A 155 1.95 -43.29 -5.31
CA LYS A 155 0.71 -42.95 -6.04
C LYS A 155 0.95 -41.83 -7.06
N ALA A 156 1.78 -40.86 -6.71
CA ALA A 156 2.24 -39.82 -7.64
C ALA A 156 2.98 -40.40 -8.84
N ASP A 157 3.86 -41.37 -8.61
CA ASP A 157 4.58 -42.08 -9.67
C ASP A 157 3.65 -42.88 -10.59
N GLU A 158 2.62 -43.49 -10.02
CA GLU A 158 1.64 -44.28 -10.78
C GLU A 158 0.73 -43.40 -11.65
N GLU A 159 0.37 -42.20 -11.17
CA GLU A 159 -0.68 -41.37 -11.77
C GLU A 159 -0.17 -40.06 -12.38
N GLY A 160 1.13 -39.76 -12.26
CA GLY A 160 1.78 -38.62 -12.91
C GLY A 160 1.44 -37.25 -12.31
N PHE A 161 1.33 -37.13 -10.99
CA PHE A 161 1.15 -35.83 -10.32
C PHE A 161 2.34 -35.44 -9.43
N ILE A 162 2.56 -34.13 -9.27
CA ILE A 162 3.60 -33.58 -8.40
C ILE A 162 3.11 -33.61 -6.95
N VAL A 163 3.96 -34.02 -6.00
CA VAL A 163 3.64 -33.95 -4.58
C VAL A 163 4.56 -32.98 -3.87
N VAL A 164 3.97 -32.10 -3.06
CA VAL A 164 4.71 -31.09 -2.33
C VAL A 164 4.46 -31.27 -0.85
N TYR A 165 5.53 -31.36 -0.07
CA TYR A 165 5.52 -31.59 1.36
C TYR A 165 6.16 -30.38 2.08
N PRO A 166 5.35 -29.41 2.52
CA PRO A 166 5.85 -28.24 3.25
C PRO A 166 6.46 -28.65 4.61
N TYR A 167 7.54 -27.97 5.04
CA TYR A 167 7.98 -28.06 6.44
C TYR A 167 7.15 -27.11 7.30
N GLY A 168 6.49 -27.65 8.34
CA GLY A 168 5.86 -26.83 9.37
C GLY A 168 6.89 -26.06 10.20
N SER A 169 6.42 -25.29 11.18
CA SER A 169 7.26 -24.53 12.10
C SER A 169 7.29 -25.13 13.51
N GLY A 170 8.44 -25.09 14.18
CA GLY A 170 8.64 -25.65 15.51
C GLY A 170 9.88 -25.12 16.23
N VAL A 171 10.06 -25.52 17.48
CA VAL A 171 11.22 -25.15 18.33
C VAL A 171 12.52 -25.83 17.91
N MET A 172 12.44 -26.87 17.09
CA MET A 172 13.59 -27.56 16.50
C MET A 172 13.46 -27.50 14.98
N GLU A 173 14.58 -27.38 14.28
CA GLU A 173 14.64 -27.14 12.83
C GLU A 173 13.92 -28.21 11.99
N ASP A 174 14.02 -29.50 12.36
CA ASP A 174 13.47 -30.64 11.59
C ASP A 174 12.54 -31.55 12.41
N ARG A 175 12.17 -31.17 13.63
CA ARG A 175 11.39 -32.02 14.55
C ARG A 175 10.37 -31.19 15.31
N PHE A 176 9.28 -31.86 15.69
CA PHE A 176 8.20 -31.23 16.43
C PHE A 176 7.55 -30.04 15.70
N LEU A 177 7.46 -30.14 14.37
CA LEU A 177 6.91 -29.09 13.52
C LEU A 177 5.39 -29.12 13.51
N THR A 178 4.76 -27.97 13.30
CA THR A 178 3.30 -27.79 13.25
C THR A 178 2.92 -26.80 12.17
N PHE A 179 1.66 -26.83 11.73
CA PHE A 179 1.04 -25.83 10.86
C PHE A 179 -0.02 -25.04 11.63
N ASN A 180 -0.22 -23.80 11.22
CA ASN A 180 -1.28 -22.92 11.68
C ASN A 180 -2.51 -23.01 10.76
N GLY A 181 -3.42 -23.93 11.08
CA GLY A 181 -4.74 -24.03 10.44
C GLY A 181 -5.83 -23.34 11.27
N GLY A 182 -5.65 -22.07 11.63
CA GLY A 182 -6.60 -21.27 12.39
C GLY A 182 -6.51 -21.45 13.91
N ASN A 183 -7.22 -22.44 14.47
CA ASN A 183 -7.19 -22.69 15.92
C ASN A 183 -6.13 -23.73 16.38
N CYS A 184 -5.43 -24.35 15.43
CA CYS A 184 -4.49 -25.44 15.67
C CYS A 184 -3.25 -25.29 14.77
N CYS A 185 -2.05 -25.72 15.16
CA CYS A 185 -1.67 -26.38 16.40
C CYS A 185 -0.36 -25.82 16.98
N ALA A 186 -0.24 -25.85 18.32
CA ALA A 186 0.98 -25.61 19.10
C ALA A 186 1.87 -24.46 18.60
N TYR A 187 3.10 -24.72 18.16
CA TYR A 187 4.09 -23.68 17.89
C TYR A 187 3.63 -22.74 16.78
N ALA A 188 3.19 -23.27 15.64
CA ALA A 188 2.82 -22.45 14.49
C ALA A 188 1.64 -21.53 14.83
N LYS A 189 0.58 -22.07 15.43
CA LYS A 189 -0.57 -21.28 15.88
C LYS A 189 -0.22 -20.29 16.98
N ASN A 190 0.59 -20.69 17.96
CA ASN A 190 0.92 -19.82 19.11
C ASN A 190 1.85 -18.66 18.75
N ASN A 191 2.60 -18.78 17.64
CA ASN A 191 3.48 -17.73 17.15
C ASN A 191 2.91 -17.02 15.91
N GLY A 192 1.63 -17.25 15.57
CA GLY A 192 0.98 -16.62 14.42
C GLY A 192 1.75 -16.86 13.10
N ILE A 193 2.24 -18.08 12.89
CA ILE A 193 2.93 -18.44 11.65
C ILE A 193 1.93 -18.41 10.50
N ASP A 194 2.27 -17.69 9.44
CA ASP A 194 1.47 -17.62 8.22
C ASP A 194 1.83 -18.78 7.29
N ASP A 195 1.19 -19.92 7.51
CA ASP A 195 1.36 -21.10 6.66
C ASP A 195 0.55 -21.02 5.35
N VAL A 196 -0.36 -20.04 5.21
CA VAL A 196 -1.09 -19.78 3.95
C VAL A 196 -0.16 -19.08 2.97
N ALA A 197 0.49 -17.99 3.39
CA ALA A 197 1.52 -17.32 2.59
C ALA A 197 2.66 -18.26 2.19
N PHE A 198 3.03 -19.17 3.09
CA PHE A 198 4.04 -20.16 2.77
C PHE A 198 3.60 -21.11 1.65
N VAL A 199 2.33 -21.54 1.65
CA VAL A 199 1.79 -22.38 0.57
C VAL A 199 1.67 -21.61 -0.74
N GLU A 200 1.30 -20.33 -0.72
CA GLU A 200 1.29 -19.51 -1.93
C GLU A 200 2.69 -19.36 -2.55
N ALA A 201 3.69 -19.04 -1.72
CA ALA A 201 5.08 -18.96 -2.16
C ALA A 201 5.61 -20.29 -2.73
N ILE A 202 5.17 -21.43 -2.17
CA ILE A 202 5.47 -22.75 -2.72
C ILE A 202 4.85 -22.93 -4.11
N LEU A 203 3.58 -22.54 -4.28
CA LEU A 203 2.90 -22.68 -5.57
C LEU A 203 3.56 -21.81 -6.63
N GLU A 204 3.92 -20.58 -6.29
CA GLU A 204 4.66 -19.66 -7.17
C GLU A 204 6.04 -20.21 -7.55
N ASP A 205 6.82 -20.66 -6.55
CA ASP A 205 8.15 -21.23 -6.79
C ASP A 205 8.08 -22.49 -7.68
N ILE A 206 7.10 -23.36 -7.47
CA ILE A 206 6.94 -24.55 -8.32
C ILE A 206 6.48 -24.15 -9.72
N GLN A 207 5.53 -23.23 -9.85
CA GLN A 207 5.03 -22.78 -11.17
C GLN A 207 6.09 -22.06 -12.01
N ALA A 208 7.05 -21.39 -11.37
CA ALA A 208 8.18 -20.79 -12.05
C ALA A 208 9.16 -21.83 -12.64
N HIS A 209 9.16 -23.06 -12.12
CA HIS A 209 10.16 -24.08 -12.47
C HIS A 209 9.57 -25.38 -13.05
N ALA A 210 8.25 -25.52 -13.09
CA ALA A 210 7.53 -26.72 -13.51
C ALA A 210 6.14 -26.37 -14.07
N ALA A 211 5.74 -26.98 -15.19
CA ALA A 211 4.39 -26.84 -15.71
C ALA A 211 3.37 -27.54 -14.79
N VAL A 212 2.59 -26.74 -14.06
CA VAL A 212 1.51 -27.19 -13.18
C VAL A 212 0.17 -26.87 -13.82
N ASP A 213 -0.74 -27.85 -13.85
CA ASP A 213 -2.13 -27.61 -14.23
C ASP A 213 -2.86 -26.87 -13.11
N GLN A 214 -3.09 -25.57 -13.32
CA GLN A 214 -3.71 -24.68 -12.34
C GLN A 214 -5.14 -25.06 -11.96
N ARG A 215 -5.83 -25.88 -12.77
CA ARG A 215 -7.18 -26.38 -12.48
C ARG A 215 -7.14 -27.62 -11.59
N ARG A 216 -5.98 -28.23 -11.43
CA ARG A 216 -5.76 -29.51 -10.74
C ARG A 216 -4.72 -29.37 -9.62
N ILE A 217 -4.89 -28.35 -8.77
CA ILE A 217 -4.14 -28.17 -7.52
C ILE A 217 -5.02 -28.65 -6.36
N TYR A 218 -4.52 -29.58 -5.56
CA TYR A 218 -5.25 -30.23 -4.49
C TYR A 218 -4.48 -30.17 -3.17
N ALA A 219 -5.16 -30.34 -2.04
CA ALA A 219 -4.51 -30.42 -0.72
C ALA A 219 -4.99 -31.60 0.12
N THR A 220 -4.06 -32.26 0.82
CA THR A 220 -4.31 -33.35 1.76
C THR A 220 -3.37 -33.26 2.95
N GLY A 221 -3.71 -33.91 4.05
CA GLY A 221 -2.83 -33.96 5.20
C GLY A 221 -3.35 -34.86 6.30
N MET A 222 -2.46 -35.16 7.25
CA MET A 222 -2.78 -35.94 8.43
C MET A 222 -2.99 -35.03 9.63
N SER A 223 -4.07 -35.19 10.41
CA SER A 223 -4.23 -34.54 11.71
C SER A 223 -4.10 -33.00 11.66
N ASN A 224 -3.03 -32.40 12.20
CA ASN A 224 -2.73 -30.96 12.00
C ASN A 224 -2.66 -30.57 10.52
N GLY A 225 -2.12 -31.43 9.66
CA GLY A 225 -2.11 -31.21 8.21
C GLY A 225 -3.49 -31.30 7.57
N ALA A 226 -4.38 -32.15 8.10
CA ALA A 226 -5.79 -32.21 7.66
C ALA A 226 -6.54 -30.92 8.02
N ILE A 227 -6.31 -30.41 9.23
CA ILE A 227 -6.78 -29.09 9.66
C ILE A 227 -6.26 -27.98 8.74
N MET A 228 -4.98 -28.06 8.34
CA MET A 228 -4.39 -27.11 7.39
C MET A 228 -5.04 -27.22 6.00
N SER A 229 -5.34 -28.42 5.49
CA SER A 229 -6.04 -28.59 4.22
C SER A 229 -7.42 -27.93 4.22
N TYR A 230 -8.17 -28.08 5.31
CA TYR A 230 -9.45 -27.38 5.48
C TYR A 230 -9.28 -25.86 5.50
N TYR A 231 -8.27 -25.37 6.22
CA TYR A 231 -7.97 -23.95 6.31
C TYR A 231 -7.60 -23.38 4.94
N LEU A 232 -6.72 -24.05 4.19
CA LEU A 232 -6.35 -23.66 2.82
C LEU A 232 -7.53 -23.70 1.85
N ALA A 233 -8.46 -24.63 1.98
CA ALA A 233 -9.64 -24.64 1.13
C ALA A 233 -10.54 -23.41 1.37
N SER A 234 -10.54 -22.83 2.57
CA SER A 234 -11.25 -21.57 2.83
C SER A 234 -10.46 -20.36 2.32
N GLU A 235 -9.16 -20.31 2.60
CA GLU A 235 -8.31 -19.15 2.30
C GLU A 235 -7.90 -19.06 0.82
N LEU A 236 -7.71 -20.21 0.16
CA LEU A 236 -7.22 -20.34 -1.21
C LEU A 236 -8.21 -21.10 -2.11
N ALA A 237 -9.53 -20.94 -1.88
CA ALA A 237 -10.56 -21.55 -2.74
C ALA A 237 -10.38 -21.21 -4.24
N GLY A 238 -9.80 -20.02 -4.52
CA GLY A 238 -9.30 -19.56 -5.83
C GLY A 238 -8.29 -20.46 -6.53
N LYS A 239 -7.49 -21.21 -5.77
CA LYS A 239 -6.37 -22.02 -6.28
C LYS A 239 -6.58 -23.52 -6.03
N ILE A 240 -7.21 -23.91 -4.92
CA ILE A 240 -7.42 -25.32 -4.54
C ILE A 240 -8.72 -25.85 -5.14
N ALA A 241 -8.63 -26.88 -5.98
CA ALA A 241 -9.77 -27.50 -6.65
C ALA A 241 -10.55 -28.46 -5.73
N ALA A 242 -9.83 -29.24 -4.91
CA ALA A 242 -10.43 -30.16 -3.94
C ALA A 242 -9.44 -30.51 -2.81
N ILE A 243 -9.98 -30.95 -1.67
CA ILE A 243 -9.18 -31.38 -0.51
C ILE A 243 -9.52 -32.79 -0.01
N ALA A 244 -8.53 -33.46 0.57
CA ALA A 244 -8.68 -34.78 1.17
C ALA A 244 -8.11 -34.86 2.61
N PRO A 245 -8.81 -34.33 3.62
CA PRO A 245 -8.35 -34.35 5.02
C PRO A 245 -8.38 -35.77 5.63
N VAL A 246 -7.31 -36.19 6.33
CA VAL A 246 -7.21 -37.50 6.98
C VAL A 246 -7.00 -37.35 8.49
N ALA A 247 -7.91 -37.94 9.28
CA ALA A 247 -7.84 -37.99 10.74
C ALA A 247 -7.66 -36.62 11.42
N GLY A 248 -8.21 -35.54 10.85
CA GLY A 248 -8.26 -34.24 11.48
C GLY A 248 -9.50 -33.45 11.06
N PRO A 249 -10.37 -33.03 12.01
CA PRO A 249 -11.52 -32.19 11.73
C PRO A 249 -11.10 -30.76 11.36
N MET A 250 -12.04 -29.88 11.04
CA MET A 250 -11.75 -28.45 10.87
C MET A 250 -11.19 -27.83 12.15
N GLY A 251 -10.31 -26.85 11.96
CA GLY A 251 -9.75 -26.00 13.02
C GLY A 251 -10.42 -24.64 13.14
N THR A 252 -11.55 -24.41 12.49
CA THR A 252 -12.30 -23.16 12.54
C THR A 252 -13.76 -23.45 12.86
N GLN A 253 -14.44 -22.46 13.44
CA GLN A 253 -15.88 -22.56 13.75
C GLN A 253 -16.74 -22.48 12.49
N GLU A 254 -16.23 -21.82 11.45
CA GLU A 254 -16.90 -21.57 10.19
C GLU A 254 -15.92 -21.87 9.04
N CYS A 255 -16.47 -22.15 7.86
CA CYS A 255 -15.76 -22.31 6.59
C CYS A 255 -16.36 -21.30 5.62
N THR A 256 -15.50 -20.47 5.03
CA THR A 256 -15.92 -19.35 4.18
C THR A 256 -15.15 -19.34 2.86
N PRO A 257 -15.17 -20.44 2.09
CA PRO A 257 -14.48 -20.47 0.81
C PRO A 257 -15.12 -19.48 -0.17
N SER A 258 -14.31 -18.76 -0.95
CA SER A 258 -14.81 -17.77 -1.94
C SER A 258 -15.56 -18.43 -3.11
N GLU A 259 -15.36 -19.72 -3.31
CA GLU A 259 -16.06 -20.57 -4.28
C GLU A 259 -16.13 -22.01 -3.75
N PRO A 260 -17.05 -22.86 -4.25
CA PRO A 260 -17.15 -24.24 -3.77
C PRO A 260 -15.86 -25.05 -3.96
N VAL A 261 -15.44 -25.80 -2.93
CA VAL A 261 -14.27 -26.69 -2.98
C VAL A 261 -14.72 -28.09 -2.54
N SER A 262 -14.53 -29.09 -3.41
CA SER A 262 -14.92 -30.46 -3.11
C SER A 262 -14.08 -31.07 -1.98
N VAL A 263 -14.70 -31.82 -1.07
CA VAL A 263 -14.06 -32.37 0.14
C VAL A 263 -14.25 -33.88 0.24
N ILE A 264 -13.18 -34.65 0.45
CA ILE A 264 -13.25 -36.06 0.87
C ILE A 264 -12.51 -36.27 2.20
N HIS A 265 -13.25 -36.52 3.28
CA HIS A 265 -12.69 -36.68 4.62
C HIS A 265 -12.59 -38.17 5.01
N PHE A 266 -11.46 -38.60 5.57
CA PHE A 266 -11.28 -39.94 6.15
C PHE A 266 -11.10 -39.86 7.68
N HIS A 267 -11.93 -40.57 8.46
CA HIS A 267 -11.82 -40.52 9.92
C HIS A 267 -12.22 -41.83 10.61
N GLY A 268 -11.44 -42.22 11.62
CA GLY A 268 -11.72 -43.37 12.48
C GLY A 268 -12.61 -43.01 13.67
N THR A 269 -13.64 -43.81 13.95
CA THR A 269 -14.52 -43.55 15.12
C THR A 269 -13.86 -43.92 16.45
N GLY A 270 -12.73 -44.63 16.42
CA GLY A 270 -11.90 -44.99 17.58
C GLY A 270 -10.71 -44.05 17.79
N ASP A 271 -10.66 -42.91 17.09
CA ASP A 271 -9.58 -41.94 17.20
C ASP A 271 -9.51 -41.30 18.61
N GLU A 272 -8.45 -41.60 19.36
CA GLU A 272 -8.21 -41.03 20.69
C GLU A 272 -7.30 -39.78 20.68
N ASN A 273 -6.84 -39.32 19.51
CA ASN A 273 -5.98 -38.14 19.35
C ASN A 273 -6.80 -36.92 18.92
N ALA A 274 -7.58 -37.06 17.85
CA ALA A 274 -8.56 -36.10 17.34
C ALA A 274 -9.92 -36.80 17.29
N PRO A 275 -10.70 -36.82 18.38
CA PRO A 275 -11.90 -37.65 18.45
C PRO A 275 -12.93 -37.32 17.39
N PHE A 276 -13.56 -38.36 16.83
CA PHE A 276 -14.61 -38.24 15.81
C PHE A 276 -15.78 -37.33 16.25
N GLU A 277 -16.19 -37.46 17.51
CA GLU A 277 -17.25 -36.66 18.15
C GLU A 277 -16.77 -35.27 18.63
N GLY A 278 -15.51 -34.92 18.39
CA GLY A 278 -14.88 -33.69 18.89
C GLY A 278 -14.49 -33.76 20.37
N GLY A 279 -14.03 -32.64 20.92
CA GLY A 279 -13.55 -32.56 22.30
C GLY A 279 -12.05 -32.80 22.46
N TYR A 280 -11.64 -33.31 23.63
CA TYR A 280 -10.24 -33.58 23.95
C TYR A 280 -9.96 -35.08 23.85
N GLY A 281 -9.07 -35.46 22.93
CA GLY A 281 -8.61 -36.84 22.83
C GLY A 281 -7.80 -37.26 24.06
N LYS A 282 -8.02 -38.49 24.54
CA LYS A 282 -7.28 -39.06 25.69
C LYS A 282 -5.77 -39.17 25.43
N LYS A 283 -5.39 -39.32 24.16
CA LYS A 283 -3.99 -39.40 23.70
C LYS A 283 -3.56 -38.15 22.93
N SER A 284 -4.37 -37.09 22.95
CA SER A 284 -4.09 -35.88 22.20
C SER A 284 -2.77 -35.23 22.63
N ILE A 285 -2.01 -34.77 21.64
CA ILE A 285 -0.83 -33.92 21.85
C ILE A 285 -1.20 -32.47 22.22
N ARG A 286 -2.50 -32.09 22.15
CA ARG A 286 -2.99 -30.81 22.65
C ARG A 286 -3.01 -30.82 24.19
N LYS A 287 -2.54 -29.71 24.79
CA LYS A 287 -2.70 -29.47 26.22
C LYS A 287 -4.18 -29.21 26.55
N LYS A 288 -4.62 -29.56 27.77
CA LYS A 288 -6.04 -29.44 28.21
C LYS A 288 -6.58 -28.01 28.29
N ASP A 289 -5.71 -27.02 28.20
CA ASP A 289 -5.99 -25.58 28.15
C ASP A 289 -6.11 -25.02 26.72
N ALA A 290 -5.85 -25.84 25.68
CA ALA A 290 -6.12 -25.49 24.29
C ALA A 290 -7.61 -25.64 23.96
N ALA A 291 -8.10 -25.03 22.87
CA ALA A 291 -9.47 -25.27 22.42
C ALA A 291 -9.72 -26.76 22.09
N PRO A 292 -10.93 -27.31 22.35
CA PRO A 292 -11.27 -28.67 21.95
C PRO A 292 -11.27 -28.82 20.42
N PHE A 293 -11.15 -30.05 19.91
CA PHE A 293 -11.43 -30.30 18.49
C PHE A 293 -12.92 -30.15 18.20
N HIS A 294 -13.25 -29.64 17.02
CA HIS A 294 -14.61 -29.76 16.49
C HIS A 294 -14.90 -31.22 16.13
N SER A 295 -16.17 -31.60 16.06
CA SER A 295 -16.55 -32.93 15.58
C SER A 295 -16.35 -33.05 14.07
N VAL A 296 -16.22 -34.29 13.59
CA VAL A 296 -16.23 -34.58 12.16
C VAL A 296 -17.57 -34.15 11.55
N GLU A 297 -18.68 -34.35 12.27
CA GLU A 297 -20.00 -33.87 11.87
C GLU A 297 -20.03 -32.35 11.64
N HIS A 298 -19.47 -31.56 12.56
CA HIS A 298 -19.36 -30.11 12.38
C HIS A 298 -18.60 -29.74 11.10
N SER A 299 -17.48 -30.43 10.87
CA SER A 299 -16.64 -30.19 9.69
C SER A 299 -17.41 -30.49 8.40
N ILE A 300 -18.10 -31.64 8.36
CA ILE A 300 -18.86 -32.06 7.18
C ILE A 300 -20.07 -31.16 6.94
N ASN A 301 -20.83 -30.80 7.98
CA ASN A 301 -21.98 -29.91 7.85
C ASN A 301 -21.58 -28.52 7.33
N CYS A 302 -20.46 -27.98 7.82
CA CYS A 302 -19.96 -26.70 7.33
C CYS A 302 -19.72 -26.74 5.82
N TRP A 303 -19.03 -27.78 5.33
CA TRP A 303 -18.73 -27.88 3.90
C TRP A 303 -19.93 -28.27 3.03
N ILE A 304 -20.91 -28.99 3.57
CA ILE A 304 -22.20 -29.22 2.89
C ILE A 304 -22.90 -27.87 2.65
N GLU A 305 -22.92 -27.00 3.66
CA GLU A 305 -23.52 -25.68 3.58
C GLU A 305 -22.75 -24.77 2.61
N ALA A 306 -21.42 -24.69 2.76
CA ALA A 306 -20.55 -23.88 1.91
C ALA A 306 -20.60 -24.29 0.43
N ASN A 307 -20.66 -25.60 0.15
CA ASN A 307 -20.79 -26.14 -1.21
C ASN A 307 -22.24 -26.19 -1.70
N GLN A 308 -23.22 -25.87 -0.86
CA GLN A 308 -24.65 -25.90 -1.17
C GLN A 308 -25.12 -27.27 -1.70
N CYS A 309 -24.63 -28.37 -1.14
CA CYS A 309 -25.04 -29.72 -1.56
C CYS A 309 -26.53 -29.95 -1.24
N ARG A 310 -27.31 -30.27 -2.26
CA ARG A 310 -28.78 -30.34 -2.16
C ARG A 310 -29.29 -31.73 -1.79
N ASN A 311 -28.52 -32.76 -2.08
CA ASN A 311 -28.90 -34.14 -1.79
C ASN A 311 -28.33 -34.58 -0.43
N GLY A 312 -29.18 -35.26 0.35
CA GLY A 312 -28.77 -35.92 1.59
C GLY A 312 -27.82 -37.09 1.32
N PRO A 313 -27.13 -37.63 2.35
CA PRO A 313 -26.02 -38.51 2.12
C PRO A 313 -26.45 -39.84 1.48
N ALA A 314 -25.92 -40.15 0.30
CA ALA A 314 -25.92 -41.50 -0.22
C ALA A 314 -24.94 -42.34 0.62
N VAL A 315 -25.46 -43.33 1.35
CA VAL A 315 -24.67 -44.17 2.26
C VAL A 315 -24.32 -45.50 1.59
N THR A 316 -23.03 -45.81 1.53
CA THR A 316 -22.50 -47.06 0.97
C THR A 316 -21.59 -47.75 1.99
N ASN A 317 -21.88 -49.01 2.32
CA ASN A 317 -20.93 -49.85 3.05
C ASN A 317 -19.83 -50.28 2.09
N LEU A 318 -18.58 -49.96 2.40
CA LEU A 318 -17.43 -50.38 1.59
C LEU A 318 -17.10 -51.86 1.89
N PRO A 319 -16.48 -52.59 0.94
CA PRO A 319 -16.14 -53.99 1.14
C PRO A 319 -15.24 -54.21 2.35
N ASP A 320 -15.60 -55.18 3.18
CA ASP A 320 -14.87 -55.67 4.35
C ASP A 320 -14.10 -56.94 3.90
N ARG A 321 -12.81 -56.77 3.58
CA ARG A 321 -11.93 -57.77 2.94
C ARG A 321 -10.74 -58.16 3.81
N ALA A 322 -10.30 -57.27 4.70
CA ALA A 322 -9.21 -57.47 5.62
C ALA A 322 -9.74 -57.99 6.97
N GLU A 323 -9.03 -58.92 7.60
CA GLU A 323 -9.37 -59.42 8.93
C GLU A 323 -8.86 -58.46 10.03
N ASP A 324 -9.21 -57.18 9.94
CA ASP A 324 -8.75 -56.12 10.86
C ASP A 324 -9.82 -55.69 11.88
N GLY A 325 -11.04 -56.21 11.75
CA GLY A 325 -12.16 -55.97 12.66
C GLY A 325 -12.82 -54.60 12.53
N MET A 326 -12.44 -53.81 11.52
CA MET A 326 -13.01 -52.50 11.22
C MET A 326 -14.04 -52.60 10.10
N LYS A 327 -14.89 -51.57 9.96
CA LYS A 327 -15.84 -51.46 8.85
C LYS A 327 -15.88 -50.03 8.33
N SER A 328 -15.83 -49.86 7.02
CA SER A 328 -15.79 -48.54 6.39
C SER A 328 -17.13 -48.19 5.74
N ILE A 329 -17.64 -47.00 6.03
CA ILE A 329 -18.89 -46.45 5.48
C ILE A 329 -18.57 -45.18 4.73
N LYS A 330 -18.98 -45.09 3.46
CA LYS A 330 -18.88 -43.87 2.64
C LYS A 330 -20.24 -43.17 2.62
N LYS A 331 -20.25 -41.89 2.96
CA LYS A 331 -21.41 -40.99 2.88
C LYS A 331 -21.09 -39.88 1.88
N VAL A 332 -21.98 -39.65 0.91
CA VAL A 332 -21.77 -38.69 -0.18
C VAL A 332 -22.92 -37.69 -0.23
N TRP A 333 -22.61 -36.41 -0.11
CA TRP A 333 -23.50 -35.30 -0.40
C TRP A 333 -23.08 -34.70 -1.75
N ASP A 334 -23.92 -34.86 -2.76
CA ASP A 334 -23.68 -34.40 -4.12
C ASP A 334 -24.68 -33.29 -4.52
N ASP A 335 -24.70 -32.95 -5.82
CA ASP A 335 -25.46 -31.82 -6.36
C ASP A 335 -25.14 -30.49 -5.65
N GLY A 336 -23.86 -30.30 -5.31
CA GLY A 336 -23.33 -29.03 -4.84
C GLY A 336 -23.15 -28.03 -5.98
N LYS A 337 -23.05 -26.75 -5.61
CA LYS A 337 -22.78 -25.66 -6.56
C LYS A 337 -21.51 -25.96 -7.35
N ASN A 338 -21.54 -25.69 -8.66
CA ASN A 338 -20.46 -26.01 -9.61
C ASN A 338 -20.08 -27.50 -9.69
N GLY A 339 -21.00 -28.41 -9.32
CA GLY A 339 -20.73 -29.85 -9.31
C GLY A 339 -19.91 -30.33 -8.11
N SER A 340 -19.74 -29.48 -7.09
CA SER A 340 -18.99 -29.81 -5.88
C SER A 340 -19.65 -30.94 -5.08
N GLU A 341 -18.82 -31.68 -4.35
CA GLU A 341 -19.21 -32.88 -3.62
C GLU A 341 -18.52 -32.89 -2.24
N VAL A 342 -19.24 -33.34 -1.21
CA VAL A 342 -18.70 -33.60 0.13
C VAL A 342 -18.83 -35.08 0.44
N VAL A 343 -17.72 -35.72 0.78
CA VAL A 343 -17.63 -37.16 1.05
C VAL A 343 -17.04 -37.38 2.45
N LEU A 344 -17.70 -38.20 3.26
CA LEU A 344 -17.15 -38.71 4.51
C LEU A 344 -16.93 -40.21 4.41
N VAL A 345 -15.70 -40.66 4.65
CA VAL A 345 -15.32 -42.06 4.83
C VAL A 345 -15.11 -42.31 6.32
N GLU A 346 -16.12 -42.90 6.94
CA GLU A 346 -16.17 -43.21 8.36
C GLU A 346 -15.70 -44.65 8.61
N ILE A 347 -14.65 -44.82 9.41
CA ILE A 347 -14.02 -46.12 9.68
C ILE A 347 -14.35 -46.53 11.11
N LYS A 348 -15.32 -47.45 11.24
CA LYS A 348 -15.77 -47.96 12.53
C LYS A 348 -14.66 -48.73 13.22
N GLY A 349 -14.27 -48.25 14.40
CA GLY A 349 -13.18 -48.82 15.20
C GLY A 349 -11.78 -48.37 14.80
N GLY A 350 -11.63 -47.64 13.69
CA GLY A 350 -10.33 -47.12 13.24
C GLY A 350 -9.76 -46.05 14.16
N GLY A 351 -8.44 -46.04 14.30
CA GLY A 351 -7.69 -45.05 15.07
C GLY A 351 -7.28 -43.80 14.26
N HIS A 352 -6.32 -43.05 14.79
CA HIS A 352 -5.69 -41.87 14.21
C HIS A 352 -4.65 -42.23 13.16
N THR A 353 -5.07 -42.89 12.08
CA THR A 353 -4.18 -43.52 11.10
C THR A 353 -4.48 -43.08 9.67
N TRP A 354 -3.63 -43.50 8.73
CA TRP A 354 -3.81 -43.29 7.29
C TRP A 354 -4.35 -44.59 6.66
N PRO A 355 -5.64 -44.65 6.25
CA PRO A 355 -6.27 -45.88 5.78
C PRO A 355 -5.54 -46.52 4.58
N GLY A 356 -5.36 -47.85 4.63
CA GLY A 356 -4.62 -48.61 3.63
C GLY A 356 -3.12 -48.75 3.92
N ARG A 357 -2.68 -48.28 5.09
CA ARG A 357 -1.27 -48.34 5.54
C ARG A 357 -1.23 -48.82 7.00
N PRO A 358 -0.27 -49.69 7.36
CA PRO A 358 -0.09 -50.07 8.76
C PRO A 358 0.30 -48.84 9.61
N PRO A 359 -0.16 -48.74 10.87
CA PRO A 359 0.16 -47.60 11.71
C PRO A 359 1.67 -47.51 11.98
N THR A 360 2.25 -46.32 11.82
CA THR A 360 3.70 -46.11 12.04
C THR A 360 4.12 -46.27 13.49
N THR A 361 3.16 -46.18 14.43
CA THR A 361 3.36 -46.35 15.87
C THR A 361 2.06 -46.80 16.54
N ALA A 362 2.13 -47.67 17.56
CA ALA A 362 0.96 -48.18 18.28
C ALA A 362 0.09 -47.09 18.97
N ILE A 363 0.64 -45.89 19.23
CA ILE A 363 -0.11 -44.79 19.87
C ILE A 363 -1.19 -44.19 18.97
N LEU A 364 -1.09 -44.41 17.66
CA LEU A 364 -2.05 -43.95 16.65
C LEU A 364 -3.31 -44.83 16.58
N GLY A 365 -3.29 -46.01 17.19
CA GLY A 365 -4.39 -46.99 17.10
C GLY A 365 -4.33 -47.81 15.81
N ASP A 366 -5.36 -48.62 15.59
CA ASP A 366 -5.44 -49.55 14.47
C ASP A 366 -5.84 -48.84 13.18
N SER A 367 -5.34 -49.34 12.03
CA SER A 367 -5.68 -48.82 10.70
C SER A 367 -6.36 -49.88 9.88
N THR A 368 -7.40 -49.49 9.14
CA THR A 368 -8.06 -50.40 8.21
C THR A 368 -7.20 -50.64 6.98
N MET A 369 -7.17 -51.88 6.52
CA MET A 369 -6.52 -52.30 5.28
C MET A 369 -7.55 -52.59 4.16
N ASP A 370 -8.84 -52.38 4.41
CA ASP A 370 -9.92 -52.58 3.43
C ASP A 370 -9.96 -51.55 2.32
N ILE A 371 -9.50 -50.33 2.61
CA ILE A 371 -9.57 -49.17 1.73
C ILE A 371 -8.22 -48.49 1.65
N SER A 372 -7.96 -47.84 0.53
CA SER A 372 -6.77 -47.01 0.30
C SER A 372 -7.19 -45.55 0.24
N ALA A 373 -6.75 -44.76 1.22
CA ALA A 373 -7.02 -43.32 1.21
C ALA A 373 -6.38 -42.63 -0.01
N ASN A 374 -5.23 -43.13 -0.48
CA ASN A 374 -4.55 -42.60 -1.67
C ASN A 374 -5.37 -42.85 -2.94
N ASP A 375 -5.89 -44.06 -3.14
CA ASP A 375 -6.69 -44.39 -4.33
C ASP A 375 -8.00 -43.60 -4.32
N MET A 376 -8.70 -43.60 -3.18
CA MET A 376 -9.98 -42.92 -3.05
C MET A 376 -9.83 -41.39 -3.20
N MET A 377 -8.80 -40.78 -2.61
CA MET A 377 -8.59 -39.34 -2.79
C MET A 377 -8.20 -38.98 -4.21
N TRP A 378 -7.40 -39.81 -4.87
CA TRP A 378 -6.95 -39.50 -6.22
C TRP A 378 -8.08 -39.62 -7.24
N GLU A 379 -8.91 -40.66 -7.14
CA GLU A 379 -10.14 -40.76 -7.93
C GLU A 379 -11.09 -39.59 -7.69
N PHE A 380 -11.16 -39.10 -6.44
CA PHE A 380 -11.92 -37.91 -6.10
C PHE A 380 -11.32 -36.65 -6.73
N PHE A 381 -10.01 -36.42 -6.61
CA PHE A 381 -9.32 -35.28 -7.21
C PHE A 381 -9.50 -35.25 -8.74
N LYS A 382 -9.33 -36.39 -9.43
CA LYS A 382 -9.55 -36.51 -10.88
C LYS A 382 -10.95 -36.07 -11.32
N LYS A 383 -11.98 -36.31 -10.49
CA LYS A 383 -13.37 -35.93 -10.77
C LYS A 383 -13.63 -34.44 -10.58
N HIS A 384 -12.78 -33.74 -9.81
CA HIS A 384 -13.02 -32.36 -9.36
C HIS A 384 -11.92 -31.38 -9.79
N PRO A 385 -11.63 -31.21 -11.10
CA PRO A 385 -10.86 -30.06 -11.55
C PRO A 385 -11.71 -28.78 -11.44
N LYS A 386 -11.06 -27.62 -11.35
CA LYS A 386 -11.78 -26.34 -11.46
C LYS A 386 -12.48 -26.22 -12.83
N PRO A 387 -13.67 -25.60 -12.91
CA PRO A 387 -14.37 -25.35 -14.18
C PRO A 387 -13.53 -24.54 -15.19
N GLU A 388 -13.74 -24.74 -16.49
CA GLU A 388 -13.21 -23.81 -17.52
C GLU A 388 -13.89 -22.46 -17.35
N LYS A 389 -13.12 -21.38 -17.25
CA LYS A 389 -13.68 -20.04 -17.24
C LYS A 389 -14.17 -19.75 -18.66
N GLU A 390 -15.47 -19.85 -18.88
CA GLU A 390 -16.11 -19.20 -20.04
C GLU A 390 -16.11 -17.69 -19.77
N GLU A 391 -15.50 -16.92 -20.67
CA GLU A 391 -15.72 -15.48 -20.77
C GLU A 391 -17.20 -15.22 -21.02
N LYS A 392 -17.89 -14.60 -20.06
CA LYS A 392 -19.13 -13.84 -20.30
C LYS A 392 -19.56 -12.95 -19.14
N ASN A 393 -19.76 -11.70 -19.52
CA ASN A 393 -20.47 -10.56 -18.95
C ASN A 393 -21.42 -10.73 -17.74
N ALA A 394 -21.39 -9.66 -16.94
CA ALA A 394 -22.48 -8.99 -16.21
C ALA A 394 -22.67 -9.29 -14.70
N ALA A 395 -22.40 -8.24 -13.94
CA ALA A 395 -23.28 -7.59 -12.96
C ALA A 395 -23.87 -8.36 -11.75
N SER A 396 -23.78 -7.65 -10.61
CA SER A 396 -24.67 -7.65 -9.44
C SER A 396 -24.39 -8.61 -8.25
N LYS A 397 -23.85 -7.98 -7.19
CA LYS A 397 -24.19 -8.05 -5.75
C LYS A 397 -24.32 -9.41 -5.06
N THR A 398 -23.59 -9.56 -3.95
CA THR A 398 -24.20 -9.72 -2.60
C THR A 398 -23.19 -9.45 -1.49
N ALA A 399 -23.65 -8.73 -0.47
CA ALA A 399 -22.94 -8.44 0.77
C ALA A 399 -23.05 -9.63 1.75
N GLY A 400 -22.01 -9.85 2.58
CA GLY A 400 -22.04 -10.86 3.63
C GLY A 400 -20.74 -11.04 4.42
N GLU A 401 -20.64 -10.27 5.52
CA GLU A 401 -19.88 -10.48 6.78
C GLU A 401 -18.38 -10.09 6.89
N PRO A 402 -17.99 -9.55 8.07
CA PRO A 402 -17.09 -8.41 8.20
C PRO A 402 -15.61 -8.79 8.24
N LYS A 403 -14.81 -8.19 7.36
CA LYS A 403 -13.37 -8.43 7.27
C LYS A 403 -12.63 -7.56 8.29
N VAL A 404 -12.00 -8.23 9.26
CA VAL A 404 -11.01 -7.63 10.18
C VAL A 404 -9.88 -7.00 9.36
N MET A 405 -9.39 -5.85 9.83
CA MET A 405 -8.39 -5.02 9.14
C MET A 405 -7.12 -5.82 8.77
N PRO A 406 -6.59 -5.65 7.54
CA PRO A 406 -5.23 -6.06 7.20
C PRO A 406 -4.23 -5.33 8.10
N ASP A 407 -3.12 -5.97 8.46
CA ASP A 407 -2.04 -5.29 9.16
C ASP A 407 -1.33 -4.32 8.21
N THR A 408 -0.72 -3.27 8.77
CA THR A 408 -0.14 -2.13 8.05
C THR A 408 1.16 -2.47 7.32
N ASP A 409 1.26 -3.68 6.77
CA ASP A 409 2.41 -4.26 6.07
C ASP A 409 2.09 -4.31 4.58
N ALA A 410 2.51 -3.28 3.84
CA ALA A 410 2.25 -3.10 2.41
C ALA A 410 2.67 -4.31 1.55
N SER A 411 3.64 -5.12 2.03
CA SER A 411 4.08 -6.34 1.34
C SER A 411 3.04 -7.48 1.34
N ARG A 412 2.01 -7.41 2.19
CA ARG A 412 0.92 -8.40 2.25
C ARG A 412 -0.31 -8.02 1.43
N ASP A 413 -0.45 -6.75 1.07
CA ASP A 413 -1.55 -6.27 0.23
C ASP A 413 -1.31 -6.46 -1.27
N ALA A 414 -0.05 -6.73 -1.66
CA ALA A 414 0.43 -6.98 -3.02
C ALA A 414 0.15 -8.40 -3.58
N ARG A 415 -0.90 -9.09 -3.11
CA ARG A 415 -1.22 -10.46 -3.59
C ARG A 415 -2.45 -10.48 -4.48
N GLY A 416 -2.32 -10.14 -5.77
CA GLY A 416 -3.09 -10.68 -6.91
C GLY A 416 -4.58 -10.99 -6.67
N ARG A 417 -5.27 -10.18 -5.86
CA ARG A 417 -6.63 -10.46 -5.33
C ARG A 417 -7.72 -9.93 -6.26
N GLY A 418 -7.36 -9.51 -7.47
CA GLY A 418 -8.25 -8.79 -8.39
C GLY A 418 -8.67 -7.43 -7.85
N LYS A 419 -7.81 -6.79 -7.05
CA LYS A 419 -7.97 -5.39 -6.61
C LYS A 419 -7.46 -4.46 -7.73
N MET A 420 -7.99 -3.26 -7.82
CA MET A 420 -7.59 -2.29 -8.84
C MET A 420 -6.14 -1.83 -8.66
N PHE A 421 -5.78 -1.40 -7.45
CA PHE A 421 -4.44 -0.99 -7.07
C PHE A 421 -3.75 -1.99 -6.14
N GLU A 422 -2.43 -2.05 -6.24
CA GLU A 422 -1.56 -2.76 -5.32
C GLU A 422 -0.45 -1.83 -4.83
N SER A 423 -0.28 -1.73 -3.51
CA SER A 423 0.85 -0.98 -2.95
C SER A 423 2.14 -1.74 -3.26
N VAL A 424 3.07 -1.07 -3.94
CA VAL A 424 4.35 -1.65 -4.35
C VAL A 424 5.50 -0.90 -3.68
N HIS A 425 6.55 -1.65 -3.36
CA HIS A 425 7.82 -1.07 -2.99
C HIS A 425 8.57 -0.70 -4.27
N VAL A 426 8.88 0.59 -4.41
CA VAL A 426 9.62 1.15 -5.55
C VAL A 426 10.98 1.60 -5.04
N PRO A 427 12.06 0.85 -5.36
CA PRO A 427 13.41 1.21 -4.95
C PRO A 427 13.77 2.63 -5.41
N GLY A 428 14.41 3.40 -4.53
CA GLY A 428 14.81 4.78 -4.80
C GLY A 428 13.69 5.82 -4.79
N LEU A 429 12.41 5.44 -4.75
CA LEU A 429 11.28 6.36 -4.57
C LEU A 429 10.58 6.18 -3.22
N THR A 430 10.50 4.95 -2.71
CA THR A 430 9.85 4.61 -1.42
C THR A 430 10.83 4.11 -0.34
N ASP A 431 12.13 4.06 -0.65
CA ASP A 431 13.18 3.52 0.24
C ASP A 431 13.57 4.43 1.40
N PHE A 432 13.18 5.70 1.37
CA PHE A 432 13.62 6.69 2.33
C PHE A 432 12.71 6.72 3.56
N PRO A 433 13.27 6.66 4.79
CA PRO A 433 12.47 6.76 6.02
C PRO A 433 11.93 8.18 6.29
N GLU A 434 12.37 9.18 5.52
CA GLU A 434 11.84 10.54 5.50
C GLU A 434 10.53 10.63 4.71
N GLY A 435 9.59 11.47 5.15
CA GLY A 435 8.35 11.72 4.40
C GLY A 435 8.51 12.83 3.36
N THR A 436 7.70 12.82 2.31
CA THR A 436 7.73 13.83 1.25
C THR A 436 6.88 15.06 1.56
N ASN A 437 7.49 16.25 1.49
CA ASN A 437 6.81 17.53 1.71
C ASN A 437 6.05 18.03 0.48
N GLY A 438 6.55 17.66 -0.70
CA GLY A 438 5.96 17.91 -2.01
C GLY A 438 6.83 17.27 -3.10
N ILE A 439 6.20 16.90 -4.20
CA ILE A 439 6.80 16.13 -5.30
C ILE A 439 6.38 16.70 -6.65
N ALA A 440 7.26 16.68 -7.64
CA ALA A 440 6.92 16.97 -9.03
C ALA A 440 7.36 15.80 -9.91
N PHE A 441 6.45 15.29 -10.74
CA PHE A 441 6.76 14.29 -11.76
C PHE A 441 6.94 14.95 -13.13
N ALA A 442 8.07 14.68 -13.79
CA ALA A 442 8.37 15.15 -15.15
C ALA A 442 9.52 14.31 -15.75
N ASP A 443 9.62 14.27 -17.08
CA ASP A 443 10.73 13.62 -17.80
C ASP A 443 11.91 14.62 -17.90
N PHE A 444 12.82 14.61 -16.92
CA PHE A 444 13.92 15.58 -16.80
C PHE A 444 15.07 15.29 -17.76
N ASP A 445 15.35 14.03 -18.07
CA ASP A 445 16.43 13.63 -18.99
C ASP A 445 15.96 13.31 -20.41
N GLY A 446 14.66 13.39 -20.68
CA GLY A 446 14.06 13.18 -21.99
C GLY A 446 14.03 11.72 -22.43
N ASN A 447 14.09 10.77 -21.50
CA ASN A 447 14.16 9.34 -21.79
C ASN A 447 12.77 8.69 -22.01
N GLY A 448 11.69 9.46 -21.82
CA GLY A 448 10.31 9.01 -21.98
C GLY A 448 9.68 8.37 -20.74
N TYR A 449 10.38 8.29 -19.60
CA TYR A 449 9.81 7.92 -18.31
C TYR A 449 9.69 9.17 -17.41
N LEU A 450 8.69 9.16 -16.52
CA LEU A 450 8.55 10.23 -15.54
C LEU A 450 9.55 10.03 -14.39
N ASP A 451 10.39 11.02 -14.17
CA ASP A 451 11.26 11.17 -13.01
C ASP A 451 10.54 11.93 -11.89
N ALA A 452 11.17 12.00 -10.72
CA ALA A 452 10.60 12.69 -9.56
C ALA A 452 11.60 13.67 -8.92
N LEU A 453 11.19 14.93 -8.80
CA LEU A 453 11.85 15.94 -7.98
C LEU A 453 11.06 16.12 -6.67
N THR A 454 11.67 15.85 -5.52
CA THR A 454 10.99 15.91 -4.22
C THR A 454 11.82 16.63 -3.18
N VAL A 455 11.15 17.12 -2.14
CA VAL A 455 11.80 17.54 -0.89
C VAL A 455 11.34 16.62 0.23
N THR A 456 12.28 15.88 0.82
CA THR A 456 12.02 14.94 1.91
C THR A 456 12.43 15.51 3.26
N THR A 457 11.69 15.18 4.31
CA THR A 457 11.90 15.69 5.67
C THR A 457 11.85 14.56 6.70
N PRO A 458 12.83 14.47 7.64
CA PRO A 458 12.82 13.42 8.65
C PRO A 458 11.61 13.49 9.62
N PRO A 459 11.01 12.34 9.99
CA PRO A 459 9.84 12.30 10.88
C PRO A 459 10.16 12.74 12.31
N PHE A 460 9.16 13.27 13.00
CA PHE A 460 9.30 13.84 14.35
C PHE A 460 9.85 12.87 15.40
N ILE A 461 9.48 11.60 15.32
CA ILE A 461 9.87 10.55 16.28
C ILE A 461 11.40 10.35 16.26
N LEU A 462 12.03 10.41 15.08
CA LEU A 462 13.49 10.33 14.95
C LEU A 462 14.17 11.57 15.54
N ALA A 463 13.54 12.75 15.45
CA ALA A 463 14.08 13.99 16.01
C ALA A 463 14.15 13.98 17.55
N GLU A 464 13.21 13.33 18.24
CA GLU A 464 13.25 13.17 19.71
C GLU A 464 14.31 12.17 20.19
N GLU A 465 14.57 11.12 19.41
CA GLU A 465 15.63 10.13 19.66
C GLU A 465 17.03 10.73 19.42
N MET A 466 17.14 11.78 18.59
CA MET A 466 18.38 12.49 18.27
C MET A 466 18.78 13.60 19.28
N LYS A 467 18.18 13.67 20.48
CA LYS A 467 18.52 14.66 21.51
C LYS A 467 20.04 14.74 21.78
N GLY A 468 20.69 15.75 21.19
CA GLY A 468 22.14 16.01 21.31
C GLY A 468 22.94 16.00 19.99
N ARG A 469 22.32 15.70 18.85
CA ARG A 469 22.93 15.79 17.49
C ARG A 469 22.35 16.99 16.70
N GLU A 470 22.96 17.33 15.56
CA GLU A 470 22.50 18.43 14.68
C GLU A 470 21.02 18.25 14.30
N ASN A 471 20.29 19.37 14.12
CA ASN A 471 18.87 19.33 13.75
C ASN A 471 18.68 18.63 12.40
N PRO A 472 17.65 17.76 12.26
CA PRO A 472 17.28 17.19 10.96
C PRO A 472 16.99 18.30 9.93
N ARG A 473 17.41 18.08 8.68
CA ARG A 473 17.31 19.03 7.58
C ARG A 473 16.46 18.45 6.44
N ASP A 474 15.76 19.33 5.74
CA ASP A 474 14.99 18.94 4.56
C ASP A 474 15.96 18.74 3.39
N THR A 475 15.77 17.68 2.60
CA THR A 475 16.68 17.26 1.52
C THR A 475 15.98 17.35 0.17
N LEU A 476 16.57 18.09 -0.78
CA LEU A 476 16.14 18.09 -2.18
C LEU A 476 16.69 16.85 -2.88
N ARG A 477 15.83 16.09 -3.57
CA ARG A 477 16.19 14.86 -4.27
C ARG A 477 15.63 14.88 -5.69
N LEU A 478 16.45 14.44 -6.62
CA LEU A 478 16.07 14.14 -8.01
C LEU A 478 16.23 12.63 -8.18
N MET A 479 15.14 11.96 -8.53
CA MET A 479 15.05 10.51 -8.63
C MET A 479 14.70 10.18 -10.07
N MET A 480 15.68 9.68 -10.81
CA MET A 480 15.52 9.37 -12.22
C MET A 480 14.94 7.97 -12.39
N ASN A 481 13.95 7.84 -13.27
CA ASN A 481 13.29 6.59 -13.60
C ASN A 481 13.98 5.96 -14.81
N TYR A 482 14.60 4.81 -14.60
CA TYR A 482 15.31 4.06 -15.63
C TYR A 482 14.40 3.05 -16.36
N GLY A 483 13.10 3.05 -16.05
CA GLY A 483 12.09 2.12 -16.54
C GLY A 483 11.69 1.06 -15.50
N SER A 484 10.50 0.46 -15.66
CA SER A 484 9.99 -0.63 -14.81
C SER A 484 10.01 -0.34 -13.30
N PHE A 485 9.69 0.89 -12.89
CA PHE A 485 9.76 1.34 -11.48
C PHE A 485 11.17 1.27 -10.87
N GLU A 486 12.22 1.38 -11.67
CA GLU A 486 13.59 1.51 -11.16
C GLU A 486 13.98 2.99 -11.01
N PHE A 487 13.78 3.54 -9.82
CA PHE A 487 14.21 4.91 -9.51
C PHE A 487 15.61 4.91 -8.88
N ARG A 488 16.46 5.85 -9.30
CA ARG A 488 17.79 6.06 -8.71
C ARG A 488 17.98 7.54 -8.40
N SER A 489 18.49 7.84 -7.20
CA SER A 489 18.81 9.22 -6.84
C SER A 489 20.02 9.74 -7.59
N GLU A 490 19.89 10.93 -8.15
CA GLU A 490 20.99 11.67 -8.78
C GLU A 490 21.48 12.80 -7.88
N GLU A 491 22.76 13.14 -8.02
CA GLU A 491 23.38 14.25 -7.29
C GLU A 491 22.96 15.58 -7.94
N ILE A 492 22.46 16.51 -7.12
CA ILE A 492 22.02 17.84 -7.59
C ILE A 492 23.10 18.88 -7.29
N THR A 493 23.42 19.70 -8.29
CA THR A 493 24.29 20.87 -8.09
C THR A 493 23.45 22.15 -8.09
N LEU A 494 23.55 22.95 -7.03
CA LEU A 494 22.88 24.26 -6.91
C LEU A 494 23.92 25.41 -6.94
N ASN A 495 24.06 26.06 -8.09
CA ASN A 495 24.95 27.20 -8.30
C ASN A 495 24.33 28.50 -7.78
N GLY A 496 25.11 29.25 -7.00
CA GLY A 496 24.69 30.56 -6.47
C GLY A 496 23.62 30.51 -5.38
N SER A 497 23.12 29.31 -5.01
CA SER A 497 22.09 29.19 -3.98
C SER A 497 22.63 29.35 -2.57
N PRO A 498 21.91 30.07 -1.68
CA PRO A 498 22.23 30.08 -0.25
C PRO A 498 21.82 28.79 0.47
N ALA A 499 21.04 27.91 -0.18
CA ALA A 499 20.64 26.59 0.30
C ALA A 499 21.50 25.49 -0.34
N LYS A 500 21.56 24.32 0.29
CA LYS A 500 22.25 23.13 -0.25
C LYS A 500 21.24 22.00 -0.42
N PRO A 501 21.45 21.02 -1.32
CA PRO A 501 20.55 19.88 -1.45
C PRO A 501 20.26 19.17 -0.12
N ASP A 502 21.28 18.88 0.70
CA ASP A 502 21.11 18.23 2.02
C ASP A 502 20.75 19.20 3.18
N ASP A 503 20.62 20.50 2.90
CA ASP A 503 20.17 21.52 3.85
C ASP A 503 19.25 22.51 3.13
N PHE A 504 18.24 21.96 2.47
CA PHE A 504 17.42 22.68 1.50
C PHE A 504 16.36 23.54 2.20
N GLY A 505 15.74 22.97 3.24
CA GLY A 505 14.84 23.66 4.15
C GLY A 505 15.47 23.80 5.52
N GLN A 506 15.70 25.04 5.95
CA GLN A 506 16.42 25.34 7.19
C GLN A 506 15.54 25.08 8.42
N GLY A 507 15.46 23.81 8.81
CA GLY A 507 14.90 23.32 10.05
C GLY A 507 13.50 22.70 9.94
N TRP A 508 13.09 22.04 11.02
CA TRP A 508 11.82 21.32 11.10
C TRP A 508 10.62 22.22 10.77
N ARG A 509 9.76 21.71 9.88
CA ARG A 509 8.49 22.29 9.39
C ARG A 509 8.60 23.29 8.23
N GLY A 510 9.49 23.14 7.26
CA GLY A 510 9.35 23.94 6.05
C GLY A 510 8.39 23.26 5.08
N SER A 511 7.34 23.93 4.59
CA SER A 511 6.72 23.48 3.34
C SER A 511 7.68 23.76 2.19
N GLN A 512 7.94 22.74 1.38
CA GLN A 512 8.66 22.84 0.13
C GLN A 512 7.87 22.09 -0.94
N VAL A 513 7.27 22.84 -1.85
CA VAL A 513 6.47 22.26 -2.94
C VAL A 513 7.13 22.62 -4.26
N PRO A 514 7.78 21.65 -4.92
CA PRO A 514 8.33 21.87 -6.26
C PRO A 514 7.24 21.78 -7.33
N VAL A 515 7.42 22.55 -8.40
CA VAL A 515 6.76 22.40 -9.71
C VAL A 515 7.82 22.61 -10.79
N ALA A 516 7.73 21.88 -11.90
CA ALA A 516 8.74 21.89 -12.95
C ALA A 516 8.16 22.41 -14.28
N ALA A 517 8.91 23.24 -14.98
CA ALA A 517 8.61 23.73 -16.32
C ALA A 517 9.87 24.35 -16.94
N ASP A 518 9.91 24.54 -18.26
CA ASP A 518 10.95 25.31 -18.94
C ASP A 518 10.57 26.81 -18.90
N PHE A 519 11.13 27.57 -17.96
CA PHE A 519 10.78 28.99 -17.73
C PHE A 519 11.50 29.93 -18.71
N ASN A 520 12.71 29.56 -19.14
CA ASN A 520 13.55 30.39 -19.99
C ASN A 520 13.52 29.96 -21.48
N ASN A 521 12.76 28.89 -21.80
CA ASN A 521 12.58 28.31 -23.12
C ASN A 521 13.91 27.83 -23.75
N ASP A 522 14.76 27.19 -22.95
CA ASP A 522 16.04 26.62 -23.39
C ASP A 522 15.99 25.10 -23.68
N GLY A 523 14.85 24.47 -23.45
CA GLY A 523 14.59 23.06 -23.67
C GLY A 523 14.97 22.14 -22.50
N LEU A 524 15.43 22.69 -21.37
CA LEU A 524 15.64 21.97 -20.13
C LEU A 524 14.57 22.34 -19.11
N LEU A 525 14.18 21.36 -18.27
CA LEU A 525 13.23 21.63 -17.19
C LEU A 525 13.92 22.37 -16.05
N ASP A 526 13.38 23.54 -15.73
CA ASP A 526 13.65 24.29 -14.52
C ASP A 526 12.67 23.87 -13.41
N PHE A 527 12.87 24.38 -12.20
CA PHE A 527 11.87 24.21 -11.16
C PHE A 527 11.69 25.45 -10.29
N PHE A 528 10.43 25.67 -9.91
CA PHE A 528 10.04 26.60 -8.87
C PHE A 528 9.71 25.82 -7.60
N VAL A 529 10.17 26.30 -6.45
CA VAL A 529 9.83 25.72 -5.16
C VAL A 529 9.33 26.80 -4.21
N SER A 530 8.13 26.60 -3.66
CA SER A 530 7.62 27.47 -2.61
C SER A 530 8.26 27.10 -1.27
N ARG A 531 8.66 28.08 -0.45
CA ARG A 531 9.16 27.79 0.91
C ARG A 531 8.62 28.78 1.94
N GLN A 532 8.24 28.27 3.09
CA GLN A 532 7.71 29.10 4.17
C GLN A 532 8.80 29.88 4.94
N PHE A 533 8.37 30.92 5.64
CA PHE A 533 9.23 31.70 6.52
C PHE A 533 9.72 30.88 7.74
N PRO A 534 11.04 30.78 7.99
CA PRO A 534 11.58 30.02 9.13
C PRO A 534 11.55 30.86 10.41
N GLY A 535 10.36 31.27 10.86
CA GLY A 535 10.15 32.21 11.96
C GLY A 535 8.76 32.17 12.57
N MET A 536 8.57 32.91 13.67
CA MET A 536 7.26 33.15 14.28
C MET A 536 6.92 34.63 14.16
N GLY A 537 5.77 34.93 13.59
CA GLY A 537 5.34 36.28 13.27
C GLY A 537 6.26 36.86 12.20
N ASN A 538 6.68 38.11 12.44
CA ASN A 538 7.76 38.74 11.69
C ASN A 538 9.15 38.49 12.29
N LYS A 539 9.31 37.53 13.24
CA LYS A 539 10.59 37.24 13.90
C LYS A 539 11.18 35.93 13.36
N ARG A 540 12.26 36.06 12.59
CA ARG A 540 13.05 34.94 12.07
C ARG A 540 13.70 34.15 13.20
N ARG A 541 13.73 32.81 13.10
CA ARG A 541 14.48 31.95 14.04
C ARG A 541 15.98 32.27 13.95
N LYS A 542 16.65 32.28 15.11
CA LYS A 542 18.09 32.56 15.18
C LYS A 542 18.86 31.47 14.44
N GLY A 543 19.75 31.85 13.51
CA GLY A 543 20.57 30.92 12.74
C GLY A 543 19.98 30.50 11.38
N HIS A 544 18.70 30.82 11.10
CA HIS A 544 18.10 30.57 9.79
C HIS A 544 18.11 31.82 8.90
N LYS A 545 18.27 31.63 7.60
CA LYS A 545 18.10 32.61 6.52
C LYS A 545 16.65 32.55 6.03
N ALA A 546 16.06 33.70 5.70
CA ALA A 546 14.80 33.71 4.99
C ALA A 546 15.13 33.50 3.51
N VAL A 547 14.85 32.31 2.99
CA VAL A 547 15.15 31.97 1.59
C VAL A 547 13.90 32.12 0.71
N GLY A 548 12.70 32.00 1.27
CA GLY A 548 11.45 32.24 0.55
C GLY A 548 11.21 31.26 -0.60
N CYS A 549 10.29 31.52 -1.51
CA CYS A 549 10.21 30.78 -2.77
C CYS A 549 11.51 30.90 -3.58
N SER A 550 11.79 29.92 -4.43
CA SER A 550 12.95 29.92 -5.30
C SER A 550 12.61 29.48 -6.71
N LEU A 551 13.29 30.09 -7.68
CA LEU A 551 13.34 29.64 -9.06
C LEU A 551 14.77 29.20 -9.38
N PHE A 552 14.90 27.97 -9.87
CA PHE A 552 16.16 27.33 -10.20
C PHE A 552 16.18 26.97 -11.68
N LEU A 553 17.04 27.63 -12.45
CA LEU A 553 17.18 27.37 -13.89
C LEU A 553 18.20 26.27 -14.16
N ALA A 554 17.92 25.32 -15.03
CA ALA A 554 18.89 24.32 -15.45
C ALA A 554 20.10 24.99 -16.15
N GLU A 555 21.31 24.48 -15.90
CA GLU A 555 22.56 24.97 -16.51
C GLU A 555 23.29 23.81 -17.21
N GLY A 556 22.98 23.63 -18.49
CA GLY A 556 23.69 22.69 -19.39
C GLY A 556 23.44 21.21 -19.13
N SER A 557 22.72 20.84 -18.07
CA SER A 557 22.32 19.47 -17.74
C SER A 557 21.10 19.48 -16.80
N TYR A 558 20.34 18.37 -16.80
CA TYR A 558 19.10 18.22 -16.05
C TYR A 558 19.26 18.14 -14.51
N ASN A 559 20.49 18.03 -13.99
CA ASN A 559 20.78 17.93 -12.55
C ASN A 559 21.65 19.08 -12.01
N THR A 560 21.97 20.08 -12.83
CA THR A 560 22.73 21.26 -12.42
C THR A 560 21.87 22.49 -12.59
N PHE A 561 21.65 23.25 -11.51
CA PHE A 561 20.73 24.38 -11.51
C PHE A 561 21.36 25.65 -10.93
N LYS A 562 20.91 26.80 -11.42
CA LYS A 562 21.26 28.13 -10.95
C LYS A 562 20.12 28.76 -10.18
N ASP A 563 20.39 29.23 -8.97
CA ASP A 563 19.45 30.02 -8.21
C ASP A 563 19.34 31.45 -8.76
N VAL A 564 18.17 31.81 -9.30
CA VAL A 564 17.89 33.15 -9.83
C VAL A 564 16.88 33.93 -8.98
N SER A 565 16.55 33.40 -7.80
CA SER A 565 15.36 33.79 -7.03
C SER A 565 15.37 35.23 -6.54
N GLU A 566 16.49 35.67 -5.96
CA GLU A 566 16.65 37.05 -5.48
C GLU A 566 16.75 38.03 -6.65
N LYS A 567 17.48 37.65 -7.69
CA LYS A 567 17.69 38.47 -8.89
C LYS A 567 16.37 38.77 -9.59
N LEU A 568 15.52 37.75 -9.74
CA LEU A 568 14.23 37.87 -10.43
C LEU A 568 13.08 38.26 -9.50
N ASN A 569 13.33 38.55 -8.22
CA ASN A 569 12.33 39.06 -7.27
C ASN A 569 11.13 38.11 -6.97
N VAL A 570 11.38 36.81 -6.83
CA VAL A 570 10.31 35.79 -6.58
C VAL A 570 10.24 35.31 -5.13
N LEU A 571 11.04 35.87 -4.22
CA LEU A 571 11.29 35.26 -2.90
C LEU A 571 10.04 35.13 -2.01
N ASN A 572 9.12 36.09 -1.99
CA ASN A 572 8.02 36.14 -1.00
C ASN A 572 8.43 35.73 0.45
N GLU A 573 9.62 36.15 0.89
CA GLU A 573 10.41 35.48 1.94
C GLU A 573 9.83 35.53 3.36
N ARG A 574 8.80 36.35 3.58
CA ARG A 574 8.12 36.48 4.88
C ARG A 574 6.85 35.65 4.96
N ALA A 575 6.42 35.07 3.84
CA ALA A 575 5.12 34.43 3.75
C ALA A 575 5.16 32.96 4.19
N TYR A 576 3.99 32.46 4.57
CA TYR A 576 3.77 31.04 4.77
C TYR A 576 3.40 30.38 3.43
N ASN A 577 4.34 30.33 2.50
CA ASN A 577 4.12 29.85 1.13
C ASN A 577 3.73 28.35 1.10
N ARG A 578 2.80 28.00 0.22
CA ARG A 578 2.28 26.64 -0.03
C ARG A 578 2.24 26.36 -1.53
N GLN A 579 1.14 25.83 -2.08
CA GLN A 579 1.10 25.38 -3.47
C GLN A 579 1.33 26.56 -4.44
N PRO A 580 2.33 26.45 -5.34
CA PRO A 580 2.41 27.31 -6.52
C PRO A 580 1.48 26.82 -7.64
N SER A 581 1.09 27.73 -8.53
CA SER A 581 0.39 27.47 -9.78
C SER A 581 1.05 28.29 -10.89
N LEU A 582 1.30 27.64 -12.03
CA LEU A 582 2.00 28.25 -13.17
C LEU A 582 1.01 28.59 -14.28
N GLY A 583 1.32 29.61 -15.07
CA GLY A 583 0.56 29.98 -16.27
C GLY A 583 1.01 31.30 -16.85
N ASP A 584 0.67 31.59 -18.10
CA ASP A 584 0.90 32.90 -18.73
C ASP A 584 -0.39 33.71 -18.65
N VAL A 585 -0.54 34.55 -17.61
CA VAL A 585 -1.82 35.23 -17.36
C VAL A 585 -2.02 36.46 -18.24
N ASN A 586 -0.94 36.94 -18.87
CA ASN A 586 -0.92 38.16 -19.68
C ASN A 586 -0.69 37.89 -21.18
N GLN A 587 -0.48 36.62 -21.55
CA GLN A 587 -0.18 36.12 -22.89
C GLN A 587 1.06 36.77 -23.53
N ASP A 588 2.10 37.05 -22.75
CA ASP A 588 3.36 37.63 -23.23
C ASP A 588 4.42 36.59 -23.61
N GLY A 589 4.12 35.30 -23.46
CA GLY A 589 4.96 34.17 -23.80
C GLY A 589 5.90 33.73 -22.68
N TRP A 590 5.75 34.28 -21.46
CA TRP A 590 6.54 33.91 -20.29
C TRP A 590 5.68 33.31 -19.18
N ILE A 591 6.28 32.45 -18.36
CA ILE A 591 5.57 31.80 -17.25
C ILE A 591 5.46 32.77 -16.06
N ASP A 592 4.23 33.07 -15.69
CA ASP A 592 3.84 33.74 -14.45
C ASP A 592 3.60 32.72 -13.32
N ILE A 593 3.65 33.19 -12.07
CA ILE A 593 3.63 32.32 -10.89
C ILE A 593 2.64 32.86 -9.86
N ALA A 594 1.56 32.13 -9.61
CA ALA A 594 0.72 32.33 -8.44
C ALA A 594 1.20 31.46 -7.28
N VAL A 595 1.28 32.01 -6.06
CA VAL A 595 1.70 31.25 -4.87
C VAL A 595 0.69 31.44 -3.75
N GLY A 596 0.08 30.33 -3.32
CA GLY A 596 -0.79 30.30 -2.14
C GLY A 596 -0.03 30.53 -0.85
N ALA A 597 -0.68 31.12 0.15
CA ALA A 597 -0.09 31.34 1.47
C ALA A 597 -1.07 31.00 2.59
N ASP A 598 -0.66 30.11 3.48
CA ASP A 598 -1.50 29.54 4.53
C ASP A 598 -1.59 30.47 5.77
N ASN A 599 -2.56 30.22 6.64
CA ASN A 599 -2.77 30.96 7.89
C ASN A 599 -2.94 30.04 9.10
N THR A 600 -1.83 29.78 9.79
CA THR A 600 -1.85 29.18 11.12
C THR A 600 -1.77 30.26 12.20
N THR A 601 -2.92 30.57 12.82
CA THR A 601 -3.04 31.49 13.97
C THR A 601 -2.43 32.88 13.77
N ASN A 602 -2.51 33.46 12.57
CA ASN A 602 -1.87 34.73 12.23
C ASN A 602 -0.38 34.76 12.61
N ALA A 603 0.39 34.03 11.81
CA ALA A 603 1.83 34.03 11.77
C ALA A 603 2.54 33.22 12.85
N PHE A 604 2.21 31.94 13.00
CA PHE A 604 3.18 31.03 13.63
C PHE A 604 4.38 30.73 12.70
N GLU A 605 4.19 30.79 11.36
CA GLU A 605 5.17 30.38 10.34
C GLU A 605 5.31 31.37 9.16
N GLY A 606 4.99 32.64 9.37
CA GLY A 606 5.06 33.71 8.35
C GLY A 606 3.77 34.51 8.22
N ILE A 607 3.80 35.63 7.50
CA ILE A 607 2.58 36.39 7.16
C ILE A 607 1.80 35.66 6.06
N SER A 608 0.47 35.72 6.11
CA SER A 608 -0.35 35.09 5.08
C SER A 608 -0.48 36.02 3.88
N LYS A 609 0.56 36.05 3.03
CA LYS A 609 0.64 36.88 1.83
C LYS A 609 0.79 35.98 0.60
N ALA A 610 -0.32 35.72 -0.08
CA ALA A 610 -0.27 35.07 -1.39
C ALA A 610 0.32 36.06 -2.42
N ALA A 611 0.90 35.56 -3.49
CA ALA A 611 1.54 36.40 -4.51
C ALA A 611 1.07 35.98 -5.92
N LEU A 612 0.99 36.95 -6.82
CA LEU A 612 0.84 36.70 -8.26
C LEU A 612 1.99 37.43 -8.95
N PHE A 613 3.04 36.68 -9.24
CA PHE A 613 4.26 37.16 -9.86
C PHE A 613 4.09 37.12 -11.38
N VAL A 614 3.99 38.30 -12.00
CA VAL A 614 3.99 38.44 -13.46
C VAL A 614 5.40 38.75 -13.93
N TYR A 615 5.92 37.98 -14.87
CA TYR A 615 7.25 38.20 -15.42
C TYR A 615 7.26 39.45 -16.32
N ARG A 616 8.33 40.24 -16.22
CA ARG A 616 8.56 41.44 -17.02
C ARG A 616 9.89 41.28 -17.74
N PRO A 617 9.92 40.94 -19.04
CA PRO A 617 11.15 40.83 -19.78
C PRO A 617 11.82 42.21 -19.95
N GLU A 618 13.14 42.27 -19.82
CA GLU A 618 13.96 43.42 -20.19
C GLU A 618 14.93 42.96 -21.29
N ASP A 619 14.88 43.56 -22.48
CA ASP A 619 15.79 43.29 -23.62
C ASP A 619 15.78 41.85 -24.20
N GLY A 620 14.77 41.02 -23.89
CA GLY A 620 14.55 39.70 -24.51
C GLY A 620 15.40 38.55 -23.97
N ASP A 621 16.27 38.79 -22.99
CA ASP A 621 16.97 37.76 -22.21
C ASP A 621 16.18 37.49 -20.91
N PHE A 622 15.91 36.21 -20.60
CA PHE A 622 15.21 35.83 -19.37
C PHE A 622 15.98 36.28 -18.12
N ALA A 623 17.32 36.31 -18.19
CA ALA A 623 18.12 36.68 -17.04
C ALA A 623 18.06 38.18 -16.74
N SER A 624 17.70 39.06 -17.69
CA SER A 624 17.66 40.51 -17.47
C SER A 624 16.31 41.03 -16.97
N GLY A 625 15.23 40.26 -17.14
CA GLY A 625 13.92 40.65 -16.64
C GLY A 625 13.76 40.48 -15.13
N ARG A 626 12.50 40.60 -14.68
CA ARG A 626 12.13 40.48 -13.27
C ARG A 626 10.67 40.12 -13.10
N TYR A 627 10.33 39.45 -12.02
CA TYR A 627 8.93 39.29 -11.61
C TYR A 627 8.43 40.48 -10.82
N GLU A 628 7.19 40.86 -11.11
CA GLU A 628 6.41 41.87 -10.40
C GLU A 628 5.23 41.19 -9.69
N ASP A 629 5.14 41.33 -8.37
CA ASP A 629 3.98 40.87 -7.61
C ASP A 629 2.81 41.85 -7.80
N ILE A 630 1.83 41.47 -8.60
CA ILE A 630 0.63 42.29 -8.88
C ILE A 630 -0.51 42.03 -7.89
N GLY A 631 -0.34 41.11 -6.92
CA GLY A 631 -1.36 40.78 -5.94
C GLY A 631 -1.77 41.98 -5.09
N GLY A 632 -3.07 42.28 -5.08
CA GLY A 632 -3.63 43.39 -4.31
C GLY A 632 -3.41 44.77 -4.93
N SER A 633 -2.83 44.84 -6.14
CA SER A 633 -2.78 46.04 -6.98
C SER A 633 -4.13 46.32 -7.65
N ASP A 634 -4.21 47.36 -8.47
CA ASP A 634 -5.40 47.65 -9.29
C ASP A 634 -5.62 46.59 -10.40
N LEU A 635 -4.59 45.82 -10.76
CA LEU A 635 -4.69 44.73 -11.73
C LEU A 635 -5.27 43.44 -11.13
N ALA A 636 -5.03 43.18 -9.85
CA ALA A 636 -5.56 42.03 -9.12
C ALA A 636 -6.08 42.45 -7.74
N PRO A 637 -7.15 43.26 -7.68
CA PRO A 637 -7.63 43.83 -6.44
C PRO A 637 -8.13 42.74 -5.50
N ASP A 638 -7.88 42.92 -4.20
CA ASP A 638 -8.38 42.05 -3.12
C ASP A 638 -7.80 40.61 -3.12
N PHE A 639 -6.83 40.31 -3.98
CA PHE A 639 -6.01 39.09 -3.97
C PHE A 639 -4.71 39.31 -3.15
N GLY A 640 -4.19 38.24 -2.54
CA GLY A 640 -2.81 38.18 -2.01
C GLY A 640 -2.47 38.96 -0.74
N GLY A 641 -3.37 39.77 -0.18
CA GLY A 641 -2.95 40.69 0.87
C GLY A 641 -2.99 40.18 2.32
N PHE A 642 -1.85 40.31 3.00
CA PHE A 642 -1.78 40.62 4.43
C PHE A 642 -1.73 42.15 4.59
N TYR A 643 -2.90 42.77 4.73
CA TYR A 643 -3.10 44.21 4.80
C TYR A 643 -2.92 44.78 6.22
N ASN A 644 -2.51 43.96 7.21
CA ASN A 644 -2.67 44.25 8.64
C ASN A 644 -4.10 44.73 8.95
N ASN A 645 -5.07 44.23 8.17
CA ASN A 645 -6.45 44.63 8.25
C ASN A 645 -7.28 43.36 8.36
N PRO A 646 -7.82 43.04 9.55
CA PRO A 646 -8.70 41.88 9.75
C PRO A 646 -9.87 41.82 8.74
N GLN A 647 -10.26 42.98 8.21
CA GLN A 647 -11.33 43.14 7.23
C GLN A 647 -10.88 42.94 5.78
N LYS A 648 -9.61 42.63 5.52
CA LYS A 648 -9.09 42.34 4.18
C LYS A 648 -8.16 41.12 4.13
N ASP A 649 -7.57 40.73 5.26
CA ASP A 649 -6.63 39.61 5.33
C ASP A 649 -7.34 38.29 5.00
N LYS A 650 -6.86 37.64 3.94
CA LYS A 650 -7.34 36.35 3.44
C LYS A 650 -6.15 35.45 3.17
N ALA A 651 -6.34 34.16 3.38
CA ALA A 651 -5.26 33.21 3.32
C ALA A 651 -5.76 31.82 3.05
N GLY A 652 -5.03 31.11 2.21
CA GLY A 652 -5.22 29.69 2.02
C GLY A 652 -4.08 29.08 1.22
N PRO A 653 -3.90 27.76 1.38
CA PRO A 653 -2.72 27.06 0.93
C PRO A 653 -2.73 26.74 -0.57
N LYS A 654 -3.89 26.84 -1.23
CA LYS A 654 -4.08 26.49 -2.64
C LYS A 654 -4.56 27.71 -3.42
N VAL A 655 -3.88 27.97 -4.53
CA VAL A 655 -4.24 28.93 -5.57
C VAL A 655 -4.18 28.19 -6.90
N SER A 656 -5.02 28.57 -7.86
CA SER A 656 -5.05 27.95 -9.18
C SER A 656 -5.29 28.98 -10.27
N LEU A 657 -4.53 28.83 -11.36
CA LEU A 657 -4.71 29.52 -12.63
C LEU A 657 -5.34 28.54 -13.63
N ARG A 658 -6.55 28.83 -14.13
CA ARG A 658 -7.31 27.93 -15.01
C ARG A 658 -8.09 28.73 -16.04
N ASP A 659 -8.16 28.25 -17.28
CA ASP A 659 -9.12 28.76 -18.27
C ASP A 659 -10.49 28.15 -17.95
N ILE A 660 -11.31 28.83 -17.13
CA ILE A 660 -12.56 28.28 -16.60
C ILE A 660 -13.74 28.48 -17.54
N ASP A 661 -13.76 29.58 -18.28
CA ASP A 661 -14.83 29.93 -19.20
C ASP A 661 -14.47 29.67 -20.67
N ASN A 662 -13.32 29.02 -20.91
CA ASN A 662 -12.88 28.50 -22.19
C ASN A 662 -12.60 29.61 -23.23
N ASP A 663 -12.16 30.79 -22.79
CA ASP A 663 -11.85 31.93 -23.64
C ASP A 663 -10.35 32.12 -23.95
N GLY A 664 -9.50 31.31 -23.31
CA GLY A 664 -8.06 31.22 -23.56
C GLY A 664 -7.21 32.06 -22.63
N ASP A 665 -7.78 32.89 -21.74
CA ASP A 665 -7.04 33.51 -20.65
C ASP A 665 -7.19 32.72 -19.34
N LEU A 666 -6.23 32.89 -18.42
CA LEU A 666 -6.19 32.13 -17.17
C LEU A 666 -6.80 32.93 -16.03
N ASP A 667 -7.91 32.43 -15.51
CA ASP A 667 -8.61 32.93 -14.34
C ASP A 667 -7.93 32.54 -13.03
N LEU A 668 -8.19 33.30 -11.97
CA LEU A 668 -7.55 33.12 -10.67
C LEU A 668 -8.55 32.63 -9.60
N PHE A 669 -8.19 31.55 -8.92
CA PHE A 669 -8.98 30.97 -7.84
C PHE A 669 -8.17 30.82 -6.56
N GLN A 670 -8.80 31.15 -5.42
CA GLN A 670 -8.20 30.98 -4.11
C GLN A 670 -9.23 30.45 -3.10
N SER A 671 -8.94 29.28 -2.54
CA SER A 671 -9.61 28.80 -1.34
C SER A 671 -9.01 29.46 -0.10
N THR A 672 -9.83 29.77 0.89
CA THR A 672 -9.38 30.38 2.13
C THR A 672 -9.99 29.68 3.33
N HIS A 673 -9.15 29.45 4.34
CA HIS A 673 -9.55 28.77 5.56
C HIS A 673 -8.76 29.32 6.75
N VAL A 674 -9.12 28.83 7.95
CA VAL A 674 -8.58 29.36 9.20
C VAL A 674 -8.14 28.22 10.10
N LEU A 675 -6.82 28.12 10.36
CA LEU A 675 -6.28 27.17 11.33
C LEU A 675 -6.01 27.85 12.68
N ILE A 676 -6.76 27.46 13.70
CA ILE A 676 -6.60 27.88 15.10
C ILE A 676 -5.80 26.82 15.86
N ASN A 677 -4.48 26.85 15.67
CA ASN A 677 -3.52 25.93 16.25
C ASN A 677 -3.65 25.78 17.79
N ILE A 678 -3.60 24.51 18.22
CA ILE A 678 -3.79 23.97 19.57
C ILE A 678 -2.56 24.10 20.50
N HIS A 679 -1.39 24.44 19.94
CA HIS A 679 -0.12 24.48 20.69
C HIS A 679 0.13 25.82 21.38
N TYR A 680 -0.59 26.88 20.97
CA TYR A 680 -0.36 28.24 21.44
C TYR A 680 -1.69 28.90 21.81
N ASN A 681 -1.66 29.71 22.88
CA ASN A 681 -2.83 30.47 23.28
C ASN A 681 -3.05 31.58 22.24
N ALA A 682 -3.87 31.32 21.21
CA ALA A 682 -4.14 32.22 20.08
C ALA A 682 -4.59 33.65 20.49
N ARG A 683 -5.00 33.82 21.75
CA ARG A 683 -5.31 35.11 22.39
C ARG A 683 -4.09 36.02 22.60
N ASN A 684 -2.88 35.49 22.51
CA ASN A 684 -1.63 36.19 22.85
C ASN A 684 -0.67 36.39 21.65
N LEU A 685 -1.08 36.05 20.43
CA LEU A 685 -0.24 36.28 19.26
C LEU A 685 -0.32 37.74 18.81
N PRO A 686 0.80 38.37 18.40
CA PRO A 686 0.89 39.83 18.20
C PRO A 686 -0.07 40.42 17.16
N LEU A 687 -0.63 39.57 16.28
CA LEU A 687 -1.44 39.96 15.12
C LEU A 687 -2.79 39.22 15.06
N SER A 688 -3.21 38.55 16.14
CA SER A 688 -4.48 37.78 16.16
C SER A 688 -5.69 38.72 16.07
N PRO A 689 -6.49 38.70 14.99
CA PRO A 689 -7.48 39.75 14.75
C PRO A 689 -8.75 39.61 15.59
N ALA A 690 -8.92 38.48 16.29
CA ALA A 690 -10.21 38.00 16.81
C ALA A 690 -11.31 37.81 15.73
N GLU A 691 -11.01 38.07 14.46
CA GLU A 691 -11.87 37.99 13.27
C GLU A 691 -11.12 37.28 12.13
N TYR A 692 -11.79 36.40 11.39
CA TYR A 692 -11.20 35.67 10.26
C TYR A 692 -12.18 35.55 9.09
N ARG A 693 -11.63 35.39 7.88
CA ARG A 693 -12.36 35.14 6.63
C ARG A 693 -12.10 33.74 6.13
N GLN A 694 -13.13 33.12 5.54
CA GLN A 694 -13.05 31.82 4.89
C GLN A 694 -14.01 31.76 3.72
N GLY A 695 -13.79 30.81 2.83
CA GLY A 695 -14.61 30.62 1.63
C GLY A 695 -13.76 30.49 0.37
N VAL A 696 -14.40 30.56 -0.78
CA VAL A 696 -13.75 30.52 -2.10
C VAL A 696 -13.86 31.89 -2.75
N PHE A 697 -12.73 32.40 -3.23
CA PHE A 697 -12.65 33.65 -3.97
C PHE A 697 -12.22 33.36 -5.41
N THR A 698 -12.87 34.05 -6.34
CA THR A 698 -12.70 33.83 -7.77
C THR A 698 -12.50 35.17 -8.45
N TRP A 699 -11.55 35.26 -9.37
CA TRP A 699 -11.34 36.43 -10.20
C TRP A 699 -11.29 36.00 -11.64
N ARG A 700 -12.14 36.63 -12.45
CA ARG A 700 -12.11 36.47 -13.89
C ARG A 700 -10.98 37.30 -14.47
N ASN A 701 -10.15 36.74 -15.33
CA ASN A 701 -9.21 37.52 -16.11
C ASN A 701 -9.98 38.16 -17.28
N MET A 702 -9.74 39.44 -17.53
CA MET A 702 -10.48 40.21 -18.53
C MET A 702 -9.66 40.42 -19.81
N LEU A 703 -8.58 39.66 -19.98
CA LEU A 703 -7.61 39.86 -21.04
C LEU A 703 -8.28 39.53 -22.39
N ALA A 704 -9.03 38.44 -22.46
CA ALA A 704 -9.74 38.02 -23.66
C ALA A 704 -10.78 39.06 -24.12
N GLU A 705 -11.51 39.70 -23.20
CA GLU A 705 -12.57 40.64 -23.56
C GLU A 705 -12.10 42.08 -23.72
N THR A 706 -11.06 42.49 -22.99
CA THR A 706 -10.60 43.88 -22.98
C THR A 706 -9.29 44.11 -23.72
N GLY A 707 -8.50 43.06 -23.94
CA GLY A 707 -7.14 43.13 -24.48
C GLY A 707 -6.10 43.67 -23.48
N GLU A 708 -6.48 43.87 -22.21
CA GLU A 708 -5.60 44.34 -21.14
C GLU A 708 -5.68 43.39 -19.95
N LEU A 709 -4.52 43.04 -19.38
CA LEU A 709 -4.46 42.21 -18.17
C LEU A 709 -5.18 42.93 -17.02
N ARG A 710 -6.29 42.36 -16.56
CA ARG A 710 -7.00 42.82 -15.37
C ARG A 710 -7.89 41.73 -14.82
N PHE A 711 -7.76 41.47 -13.53
CA PHE A 711 -8.62 40.54 -12.81
C PHE A 711 -9.80 41.27 -12.20
N GLU A 712 -11.01 40.81 -12.50
CA GLU A 712 -12.24 41.26 -11.86
C GLU A 712 -12.76 40.21 -10.89
N LYS A 713 -12.88 40.61 -9.62
CA LYS A 713 -13.40 39.72 -8.57
C LYS A 713 -14.86 39.39 -8.85
N SER A 714 -15.16 38.10 -9.00
CA SER A 714 -16.53 37.59 -9.10
C SER A 714 -17.06 37.21 -7.73
N VAL A 715 -18.33 37.55 -7.47
CA VAL A 715 -19.01 37.34 -6.16
C VAL A 715 -20.36 36.64 -6.28
N ASP A 716 -20.90 36.49 -7.49
CA ASP A 716 -22.25 35.97 -7.74
C ASP A 716 -22.24 34.83 -8.79
N ASN A 717 -21.14 34.09 -8.90
CA ASN A 717 -21.02 32.95 -9.82
C ASN A 717 -21.45 31.60 -9.20
N GLY A 718 -22.05 31.59 -8.01
CA GLY A 718 -22.51 30.37 -7.34
C GLY A 718 -21.42 29.53 -6.65
N MET A 719 -20.14 29.76 -6.96
CA MET A 719 -18.99 29.19 -6.25
C MET A 719 -18.39 30.17 -5.24
N ALA A 720 -18.25 31.44 -5.63
CA ALA A 720 -17.71 32.49 -4.80
C ALA A 720 -18.56 32.64 -3.54
N GLY A 721 -17.89 32.61 -2.39
CA GLY A 721 -18.56 32.70 -1.10
C GLY A 721 -17.57 33.15 -0.05
N GLU A 722 -18.01 34.06 0.81
CA GLU A 722 -17.19 34.60 1.89
C GLU A 722 -17.98 34.59 3.19
N ALA A 723 -17.39 34.05 4.25
CA ALA A 723 -17.97 34.11 5.59
C ALA A 723 -16.97 34.69 6.60
N ARG A 724 -17.51 35.35 7.63
CA ARG A 724 -16.73 36.00 8.68
C ARG A 724 -16.92 35.30 10.01
N LEU A 725 -15.82 34.94 10.65
CA LEU A 725 -15.80 34.30 11.96
C LEU A 725 -15.26 35.28 13.00
N LYS A 726 -15.99 35.44 14.11
CA LYS A 726 -15.61 36.31 15.22
C LYS A 726 -15.52 35.54 16.53
N TYR A 727 -14.55 35.85 17.35
CA TYR A 727 -14.40 35.21 18.65
C TYR A 727 -15.46 35.70 19.66
N ASP A 728 -16.38 34.81 20.07
CA ASP A 728 -17.33 35.06 21.15
C ASP A 728 -16.66 34.80 22.50
N LYS A 729 -16.41 35.88 23.25
CA LYS A 729 -15.75 35.79 24.57
C LYS A 729 -16.58 35.07 25.62
N GLN A 730 -17.91 35.11 25.53
CA GLN A 730 -18.81 34.46 26.51
C GLN A 730 -18.88 32.96 26.26
N LYS A 731 -19.04 32.56 25.00
CA LYS A 731 -19.06 31.15 24.60
C LYS A 731 -17.66 30.54 24.51
N GLN A 732 -16.61 31.35 24.42
CA GLN A 732 -15.23 30.92 24.21
C GLN A 732 -15.02 30.09 22.93
N ILE A 733 -15.70 30.46 21.84
CA ILE A 733 -15.64 29.81 20.52
C ILE A 733 -15.69 30.89 19.42
N TYR A 734 -15.22 30.58 18.22
CA TYR A 734 -15.48 31.42 17.05
C TYR A 734 -16.87 31.12 16.50
N VAL A 735 -17.62 32.17 16.18
CA VAL A 735 -18.98 32.09 15.63
C VAL A 735 -19.09 32.92 14.35
N PRO A 736 -19.95 32.54 13.39
CA PRO A 736 -20.29 33.40 12.26
C PRO A 736 -20.79 34.77 12.72
N GLU A 737 -20.27 35.85 12.14
CA GLU A 737 -20.76 37.21 12.40
C GLU A 737 -22.02 37.52 11.56
N ASN A 738 -22.13 36.90 10.38
CA ASN A 738 -23.23 37.02 9.43
C ASN A 738 -23.98 35.68 9.29
N ALA A 739 -25.18 35.73 8.69
CA ALA A 739 -25.95 34.53 8.34
C ALA A 739 -25.45 33.85 7.05
N GLU A 740 -24.45 34.44 6.37
CA GLU A 740 -23.82 33.91 5.18
C GLU A 740 -23.04 32.64 5.52
N THR A 741 -23.25 31.60 4.72
CA THR A 741 -22.55 30.33 4.81
C THR A 741 -21.58 30.25 3.65
N ALA A 742 -20.29 30.04 3.94
CA ALA A 742 -19.28 29.74 2.94
C ALA A 742 -18.51 28.47 3.32
N PRO A 743 -18.11 27.65 2.34
CA PRO A 743 -17.25 26.50 2.58
C PRO A 743 -15.84 26.97 2.91
N GLY A 744 -15.47 26.93 4.19
CA GLY A 744 -14.09 27.17 4.66
C GLY A 744 -13.21 25.94 4.42
N LEU A 745 -13.09 25.50 3.18
CA LEU A 745 -12.30 24.33 2.76
C LEU A 745 -10.96 24.82 2.19
N ALA A 746 -9.86 24.27 2.69
CA ALA A 746 -8.49 24.69 2.42
C ALA A 746 -7.99 24.34 1.02
N TYR A 747 -8.39 23.20 0.46
CA TYR A 747 -7.79 22.65 -0.76
C TYR A 747 -8.82 22.64 -1.89
N LEU A 748 -8.40 23.13 -3.06
CA LEU A 748 -9.23 23.34 -4.25
C LEU A 748 -8.62 22.60 -5.45
N PHE A 749 -9.47 21.96 -6.25
CA PHE A 749 -9.11 21.06 -7.35
C PHE A 749 -10.06 21.30 -8.53
N PHE A 750 -9.57 21.00 -9.74
CA PHE A 750 -10.32 21.18 -10.97
C PHE A 750 -10.18 19.97 -11.89
N ALA A 751 -11.29 19.52 -12.46
CA ALA A 751 -11.36 18.48 -13.48
C ALA A 751 -12.69 18.59 -14.24
N ASP A 752 -12.74 18.19 -15.50
CA ASP A 752 -13.99 18.04 -16.25
C ASP A 752 -14.61 16.69 -15.86
N ILE A 753 -15.53 16.70 -14.90
CA ILE A 753 -16.06 15.49 -14.26
C ILE A 753 -17.21 14.91 -15.09
N ASN A 754 -18.03 15.77 -15.69
CA ASN A 754 -19.22 15.40 -16.44
C ASN A 754 -19.00 15.35 -17.97
N ASN A 755 -17.77 15.58 -18.41
CA ASN A 755 -17.34 15.52 -19.81
C ASN A 755 -18.09 16.53 -20.69
N ASP A 756 -18.31 17.75 -20.19
CA ASP A 756 -18.95 18.84 -20.93
C ASP A 756 -17.96 19.88 -21.49
N SER A 757 -16.66 19.66 -21.26
CA SER A 757 -15.53 20.53 -21.61
C SER A 757 -15.36 21.77 -20.75
N PHE A 758 -16.14 21.94 -19.69
CA PHE A 758 -15.90 22.96 -18.69
C PHE A 758 -15.28 22.31 -17.44
N LEU A 759 -14.24 22.93 -16.91
CA LEU A 759 -13.63 22.42 -15.68
C LEU A 759 -14.57 22.67 -14.50
N ASP A 760 -14.96 21.59 -13.84
CA ASP A 760 -15.66 21.62 -12.56
C ASP A 760 -14.66 21.85 -11.42
N ALA A 761 -15.17 22.28 -10.28
CA ALA A 761 -14.35 22.58 -9.12
C ALA A 761 -14.77 21.74 -7.91
N ALA A 762 -13.79 21.17 -7.21
CA ALA A 762 -13.99 20.48 -5.95
C ALA A 762 -13.11 21.08 -4.86
N ALA A 763 -13.61 21.18 -3.63
CA ALA A 763 -12.81 21.58 -2.49
C ALA A 763 -12.99 20.60 -1.32
N VAL A 764 -11.91 20.34 -0.58
CA VAL A 764 -11.94 19.51 0.63
C VAL A 764 -11.08 20.09 1.76
N ASP A 765 -11.43 19.72 3.00
CA ASP A 765 -10.67 20.00 4.22
C ASP A 765 -11.30 19.27 5.43
N GLY A 766 -10.67 19.32 6.60
CA GLY A 766 -11.18 18.69 7.80
C GLY A 766 -12.35 19.44 8.45
N THR A 767 -13.30 18.71 9.04
CA THR A 767 -14.39 19.33 9.82
C THR A 767 -14.12 19.33 11.33
N ASP A 768 -12.85 19.21 11.74
CA ASP A 768 -12.53 19.26 13.15
C ASP A 768 -12.61 20.70 13.65
N PHE A 769 -13.74 21.04 14.26
CA PHE A 769 -13.97 22.33 14.91
C PHE A 769 -12.90 22.72 15.94
N LEU A 770 -12.09 21.76 16.41
CA LEU A 770 -10.97 22.03 17.30
C LEU A 770 -9.80 22.74 16.59
N TYR A 771 -9.68 22.58 15.26
CA TYR A 771 -8.62 23.14 14.43
C TYR A 771 -9.11 24.26 13.50
N THR A 772 -10.26 24.08 12.85
CA THR A 772 -10.78 25.01 11.86
C THR A 772 -12.24 25.34 12.19
N PRO A 773 -12.54 26.49 12.83
CA PRO A 773 -13.93 26.92 12.92
C PRO A 773 -14.49 27.12 11.50
N LYS A 774 -15.71 26.65 11.25
CA LYS A 774 -16.38 26.76 9.94
C LYS A 774 -17.80 27.27 10.12
N THR A 775 -18.30 27.92 9.07
CA THR A 775 -19.69 28.38 8.98
C THR A 775 -20.60 27.29 8.43
N GLU A 776 -20.04 26.34 7.68
CA GLU A 776 -20.70 25.13 7.20
C GLU A 776 -20.06 23.89 7.82
N ASP A 777 -20.88 22.93 8.24
CA ASP A 777 -20.42 21.64 8.75
C ASP A 777 -20.20 20.66 7.58
N THR A 778 -19.24 20.97 6.71
CA THR A 778 -18.93 20.20 5.49
C THR A 778 -17.43 19.92 5.38
N ALA A 779 -17.08 18.72 4.88
CA ALA A 779 -15.71 18.25 4.61
C ALA A 779 -15.32 18.42 3.14
N ALA A 780 -16.31 18.46 2.25
CA ALA A 780 -16.13 18.50 0.81
C ALA A 780 -17.27 19.26 0.13
N CYS A 781 -16.97 19.95 -0.97
CA CYS A 781 -17.95 20.60 -1.84
C CYS A 781 -17.53 20.37 -3.30
N LEU A 782 -18.51 20.14 -4.16
CA LEU A 782 -18.37 20.06 -5.61
C LEU A 782 -19.23 21.14 -6.24
N TRP A 783 -18.69 21.81 -7.25
CA TRP A 783 -19.35 22.81 -8.08
C TRP A 783 -19.21 22.41 -9.52
N LEU A 784 -20.35 22.23 -10.19
CA LEU A 784 -20.42 21.97 -11.61
C LEU A 784 -20.40 23.30 -12.36
N ASN A 785 -19.55 23.43 -13.37
CA ASN A 785 -19.46 24.62 -14.19
C ASN A 785 -20.58 24.58 -15.25
N GLU A 786 -21.44 25.59 -15.26
CA GLU A 786 -22.61 25.69 -16.15
C GLU A 786 -22.33 26.63 -17.34
N GLU A 787 -21.07 26.75 -17.76
CA GLU A 787 -20.55 27.67 -18.78
C GLU A 787 -20.47 29.15 -18.30
N GLY A 788 -19.57 29.92 -18.94
CA GLY A 788 -19.51 31.39 -18.78
C GLY A 788 -19.15 31.85 -17.37
N PHE A 789 -18.21 31.14 -16.72
CA PHE A 789 -17.76 31.41 -15.36
C PHE A 789 -18.89 31.27 -14.31
N SER A 790 -19.93 30.47 -14.58
CA SER A 790 -21.06 30.22 -13.68
C SER A 790 -20.99 28.82 -13.10
N PHE A 791 -21.29 28.67 -11.81
CA PHE A 791 -21.20 27.40 -11.11
C PHE A 791 -22.46 27.08 -10.32
N ARG A 792 -22.82 25.80 -10.30
CA ARG A 792 -23.83 25.25 -9.41
C ARG A 792 -23.21 24.28 -8.42
N LYS A 793 -23.40 24.55 -7.13
CA LYS A 793 -23.02 23.59 -6.07
C LYS A 793 -23.82 22.30 -6.24
N ALA A 794 -23.13 21.19 -6.44
CA ALA A 794 -23.74 19.87 -6.48
C ALA A 794 -24.32 19.51 -5.12
N SER A 795 -25.52 18.90 -5.08
CA SER A 795 -26.15 18.46 -3.83
C SER A 795 -26.97 17.20 -4.06
N GLY A 796 -26.79 16.18 -3.22
CA GLY A 796 -27.61 14.96 -3.11
C GLY A 796 -27.63 14.02 -4.31
N GLU A 797 -27.37 14.51 -5.53
CA GLU A 797 -27.53 13.78 -6.80
C GLU A 797 -26.22 13.17 -7.30
N THR A 798 -25.06 13.76 -6.95
CA THR A 798 -23.76 13.35 -7.49
C THR A 798 -23.04 12.27 -6.69
N SER A 799 -23.61 11.81 -5.57
CA SER A 799 -22.96 10.92 -4.60
C SER A 799 -21.63 11.41 -4.00
N PHE A 800 -21.08 12.55 -4.46
CA PHE A 800 -19.90 13.24 -3.91
C PHE A 800 -20.08 13.64 -2.43
N ASP A 801 -21.33 13.82 -2.02
CA ASP A 801 -21.73 14.03 -0.62
C ASP A 801 -21.31 12.89 0.33
N ALA A 802 -20.93 11.72 -0.19
CA ALA A 802 -20.34 10.66 0.60
C ALA A 802 -19.08 11.13 1.36
N LEU A 803 -18.28 12.04 0.78
CA LEU A 803 -17.14 12.64 1.48
C LEU A 803 -17.56 13.38 2.75
N ASN A 804 -18.81 13.86 2.82
CA ASN A 804 -19.39 14.51 3.99
C ASN A 804 -19.92 13.52 5.05
N HIS A 805 -19.67 12.22 4.90
CA HIS A 805 -19.98 11.24 5.93
C HIS A 805 -18.96 11.23 7.09
N SER A 806 -19.43 10.82 8.27
CA SER A 806 -18.59 10.72 9.46
C SER A 806 -17.66 9.50 9.42
N TYR A 807 -16.62 9.48 10.25
CA TYR A 807 -15.81 8.29 10.47
C TYR A 807 -16.63 7.07 10.88
N ARG A 808 -17.76 7.25 11.55
CA ARG A 808 -18.68 6.14 11.87
C ARG A 808 -19.16 5.44 10.59
N TYR A 809 -19.55 6.21 9.59
CA TYR A 809 -19.97 5.66 8.30
C TYR A 809 -18.79 4.97 7.62
N TRP A 810 -17.64 5.64 7.52
CA TRP A 810 -16.48 5.06 6.85
C TRP A 810 -15.96 3.79 7.52
N TYR A 811 -15.97 3.74 8.85
CA TYR A 811 -15.66 2.51 9.58
C TYR A 811 -16.66 1.39 9.28
N GLN A 812 -17.94 1.71 9.11
CA GLN A 812 -18.95 0.71 8.71
C GLN A 812 -18.76 0.28 7.26
N PHE A 813 -18.49 1.22 6.36
CA PHE A 813 -18.25 1.00 4.94
C PHE A 813 -17.03 0.09 4.71
N PHE A 814 -15.94 0.33 5.44
CA PHE A 814 -14.74 -0.51 5.41
C PHE A 814 -14.79 -1.71 6.36
N GLU A 815 -15.94 -1.97 7.01
CA GLU A 815 -16.12 -3.09 7.95
C GLU A 815 -15.12 -3.12 9.13
N ASN A 816 -14.58 -1.97 9.51
CA ASN A 816 -13.59 -1.83 10.58
C ASN A 816 -14.20 -2.08 11.98
N GLU A 817 -13.41 -2.70 12.86
CA GLU A 817 -13.84 -2.92 14.25
C GLU A 817 -14.03 -1.59 15.00
N ILE A 818 -15.26 -1.32 15.44
CA ILE A 818 -15.54 -0.17 16.29
C ILE A 818 -15.34 -0.52 17.77
N THR A 819 -14.15 -0.22 18.29
CA THR A 819 -13.81 -0.43 19.70
C THR A 819 -14.64 0.44 20.67
N LYS A 820 -14.78 0.00 21.93
CA LYS A 820 -15.42 0.82 23.00
C LYS A 820 -14.74 2.18 23.18
N LYS A 821 -13.42 2.25 22.97
CA LYS A 821 -12.63 3.49 23.07
C LYS A 821 -13.12 4.51 22.02
N LEU A 822 -13.36 4.07 20.79
CA LEU A 822 -13.90 4.90 19.72
C LEU A 822 -15.35 5.36 19.95
N LYS A 823 -16.19 4.54 20.60
CA LYS A 823 -17.60 4.87 20.88
C LYS A 823 -17.79 5.88 22.02
N PHE A 824 -16.98 5.78 23.08
CA PHE A 824 -17.27 6.49 24.34
C PHE A 824 -16.16 7.44 24.82
N THR A 825 -14.97 7.40 24.21
CA THR A 825 -13.90 8.32 24.60
C THR A 825 -14.18 9.68 24.01
N ILE A 826 -14.68 10.60 24.83
CA ILE A 826 -14.66 12.00 24.47
C ILE A 826 -13.20 12.47 24.60
N PRO A 827 -12.53 12.91 23.51
CA PRO A 827 -11.13 13.31 23.57
C PRO A 827 -10.91 14.36 24.67
N ARG A 828 -10.04 14.06 25.62
CA ARG A 828 -9.53 15.02 26.61
C ARG A 828 -8.08 15.32 26.23
N GLY A 829 -7.84 16.47 25.59
CA GLY A 829 -6.51 16.83 25.08
C GLY A 829 -6.27 18.33 24.99
N LYS A 830 -5.04 18.72 24.63
CA LYS A 830 -4.64 20.12 24.37
C LYS A 830 -5.56 20.81 23.34
N MET A 831 -6.12 20.05 22.41
CA MET A 831 -7.08 20.50 21.38
C MET A 831 -8.32 21.22 21.96
N ASN A 832 -8.82 20.81 23.13
CA ASN A 832 -9.99 21.46 23.76
C ASN A 832 -9.66 22.79 24.49
N LYS A 833 -8.39 23.22 24.52
CA LYS A 833 -7.97 24.40 25.28
C LYS A 833 -8.16 25.71 24.53
N SER A 834 -8.14 25.70 23.19
CA SER A 834 -8.32 26.89 22.35
C SER A 834 -9.79 27.34 22.30
N GLN A 835 -10.72 26.38 22.22
CA GLN A 835 -12.18 26.62 22.14
C GLN A 835 -12.97 25.77 23.17
N PRO A 836 -12.83 26.04 24.48
CA PRO A 836 -13.37 25.20 25.56
C PRO A 836 -14.91 25.15 25.64
N GLY A 837 -15.63 26.07 24.99
CA GLY A 837 -17.09 26.08 24.97
C GLY A 837 -17.74 25.30 23.82
N LEU A 838 -16.95 24.68 22.93
CA LEU A 838 -17.49 23.78 21.91
C LEU A 838 -18.08 22.51 22.54
N SER A 839 -19.20 22.05 21.97
CA SER A 839 -19.78 20.75 22.34
C SER A 839 -18.80 19.64 21.93
N ARG A 840 -18.62 18.66 22.83
CA ARG A 840 -17.68 17.57 22.59
C ARG A 840 -18.37 16.46 21.79
N LYS A 841 -17.73 16.01 20.70
CA LYS A 841 -18.17 14.85 19.89
C LYS A 841 -17.30 13.62 20.21
N ALA A 842 -17.84 12.41 19.97
CA ALA A 842 -17.02 11.21 19.96
C ALA A 842 -16.14 11.18 18.70
N PRO A 843 -14.96 10.52 18.70
CA PRO A 843 -14.05 10.45 17.56
C PRO A 843 -14.73 10.02 16.25
N LEU A 844 -15.66 9.06 16.32
CA LEU A 844 -16.37 8.57 15.14
C LEU A 844 -17.40 9.54 14.57
N ASP A 845 -17.82 10.55 15.32
CA ASP A 845 -18.83 11.51 14.87
C ASP A 845 -18.20 12.73 14.18
N PHE A 846 -16.86 12.76 14.05
CA PHE A 846 -16.17 13.69 13.17
C PHE A 846 -16.20 13.19 11.73
N ARG A 847 -16.13 14.09 10.75
CA ARG A 847 -15.85 13.71 9.37
C ARG A 847 -14.34 13.59 9.13
N PRO A 848 -13.93 12.87 8.08
CA PRO A 848 -12.53 12.81 7.68
C PRO A 848 -11.90 14.18 7.45
N TYR A 849 -10.58 14.22 7.56
CA TYR A 849 -9.81 15.38 7.14
C TYR A 849 -9.11 15.02 5.85
N TYR A 850 -9.75 15.30 4.72
CA TYR A 850 -9.11 15.13 3.43
C TYR A 850 -8.06 16.22 3.20
N GLY A 851 -6.83 15.79 2.92
CA GLY A 851 -5.72 16.64 2.51
C GLY A 851 -5.70 16.90 1.01
N ASP A 852 -6.33 16.00 0.24
CA ASP A 852 -6.22 16.01 -1.21
C ASP A 852 -7.37 15.29 -1.93
N LEU A 853 -7.55 15.64 -3.19
CA LEU A 853 -8.29 14.89 -4.20
C LEU A 853 -7.39 14.69 -5.43
N VAL A 854 -7.13 13.44 -5.79
CA VAL A 854 -6.34 13.10 -6.98
C VAL A 854 -7.29 12.59 -8.05
N PHE A 855 -7.45 13.35 -9.13
CA PHE A 855 -8.33 13.04 -10.26
C PHE A 855 -7.56 12.36 -11.39
N ALA A 856 -8.11 11.27 -11.92
CA ALA A 856 -7.63 10.59 -13.11
C ALA A 856 -8.71 9.62 -13.61
N ASP A 857 -8.59 9.12 -14.83
CA ASP A 857 -9.39 8.01 -15.33
C ASP A 857 -8.64 6.71 -15.01
N PHE A 858 -8.94 6.08 -13.86
CA PHE A 858 -8.11 4.98 -13.35
C PHE A 858 -8.47 3.63 -13.98
N ASN A 859 -9.68 3.50 -14.53
CA ASN A 859 -10.15 2.29 -15.22
C ASN A 859 -10.25 2.44 -16.73
N ASN A 860 -9.73 3.53 -17.29
CA ASN A 860 -9.73 3.86 -18.69
C ASN A 860 -11.14 3.89 -19.32
N ASP A 861 -12.19 4.18 -18.55
CA ASP A 861 -13.59 4.07 -18.98
C ASP A 861 -14.17 5.36 -19.55
N THR A 862 -13.31 6.34 -19.85
CA THR A 862 -13.60 7.70 -20.34
C THR A 862 -13.98 8.71 -19.25
N PHE A 863 -14.41 8.25 -18.08
CA PHE A 863 -14.83 9.14 -17.00
C PHE A 863 -13.68 9.44 -16.03
N ILE A 864 -13.65 10.68 -15.54
CA ILE A 864 -12.72 11.07 -14.48
C ILE A 864 -13.21 10.53 -13.13
N ASP A 865 -12.41 9.66 -12.53
CA ASP A 865 -12.51 9.17 -11.16
C ASP A 865 -11.74 10.07 -10.19
N PHE A 866 -11.78 9.75 -8.89
CA PHE A 866 -10.84 10.35 -7.95
C PHE A 866 -10.50 9.49 -6.74
N VAL A 867 -9.35 9.79 -6.13
CA VAL A 867 -8.95 9.30 -4.81
C VAL A 867 -8.94 10.46 -3.81
N ALA A 868 -9.73 10.35 -2.75
CA ALA A 868 -9.73 11.30 -1.64
C ALA A 868 -8.76 10.85 -0.54
N ILE A 869 -7.73 11.64 -0.25
CA ILE A 869 -6.67 11.28 0.70
C ILE A 869 -7.01 11.80 2.10
N ASP A 870 -7.39 10.93 3.03
CA ASP A 870 -7.58 11.31 4.44
C ASP A 870 -6.21 11.47 5.12
N ARG A 871 -5.99 12.65 5.71
CA ARG A 871 -4.77 13.07 6.42
C ARG A 871 -4.87 12.91 7.93
N ARG A 872 -6.07 12.70 8.50
CA ARG A 872 -6.40 13.05 9.89
C ARG A 872 -5.34 12.78 10.97
N GLU A 873 -5.20 13.78 11.84
CA GLU A 873 -4.17 13.90 12.89
C GLU A 873 -4.54 13.25 14.24
N ALA A 874 -5.69 12.57 14.34
CA ALA A 874 -6.24 12.10 15.61
C ALA A 874 -5.84 10.65 15.96
N LYS A 875 -5.15 10.47 17.10
CA LYS A 875 -4.60 9.19 17.63
C LYS A 875 -5.52 7.97 17.73
N LEU A 876 -6.84 8.16 17.68
CA LEU A 876 -7.79 7.07 17.94
C LEU A 876 -8.37 6.48 16.66
N LEU A 877 -8.27 7.21 15.56
CA LEU A 877 -8.85 6.85 14.27
C LEU A 877 -7.74 6.37 13.33
N GLU A 878 -8.11 5.50 12.41
CA GLU A 878 -7.27 4.99 11.35
C GLU A 878 -7.72 5.64 10.04
N PRO A 879 -7.04 6.71 9.60
CA PRO A 879 -7.38 7.40 8.35
C PRO A 879 -7.01 6.52 7.15
N ARG A 880 -7.78 6.66 6.06
CA ARG A 880 -7.56 5.95 4.79
C ARG A 880 -7.96 6.81 3.61
N ALA A 881 -7.21 6.69 2.52
CA ALA A 881 -7.59 7.19 1.22
C ALA A 881 -8.73 6.34 0.64
N ILE A 882 -9.58 6.96 -0.17
CA ILE A 882 -10.84 6.39 -0.63
C ILE A 882 -10.94 6.61 -2.15
N LEU A 883 -11.05 5.52 -2.90
CA LEU A 883 -11.30 5.57 -4.34
C LEU A 883 -12.80 5.79 -4.60
N PHE A 884 -13.11 6.67 -5.53
CA PHE A 884 -14.44 6.92 -6.05
C PHE A 884 -14.41 6.73 -7.56
N LEU A 885 -15.21 5.78 -8.06
CA LEU A 885 -15.37 5.58 -9.49
C LEU A 885 -16.54 6.40 -10.00
N ASN A 886 -16.33 7.15 -11.07
CA ASN A 886 -17.37 7.88 -11.77
C ASN A 886 -18.16 6.90 -12.64
N GLN A 887 -19.48 6.95 -12.57
CA GLN A 887 -20.34 5.96 -13.25
C GLN A 887 -20.98 6.49 -14.53
N ASN A 888 -21.09 7.81 -14.67
CA ASN A 888 -21.86 8.45 -15.74
C ASN A 888 -21.63 9.96 -15.85
N GLY A 889 -20.47 10.46 -15.42
CA GLY A 889 -20.13 11.89 -15.46
C GLY A 889 -20.58 12.69 -14.23
N GLU A 890 -21.57 12.24 -13.47
CA GLU A 890 -22.02 13.02 -12.29
C GLU A 890 -22.16 12.18 -11.02
N SER A 891 -22.19 10.85 -11.09
CA SER A 891 -22.36 9.98 -9.91
C SER A 891 -21.08 9.23 -9.57
N PHE A 892 -20.62 9.41 -8.33
CA PHE A 892 -19.42 8.75 -7.81
C PHE A 892 -19.74 7.61 -6.82
N GLU A 893 -19.27 6.40 -7.11
CA GLU A 893 -19.39 5.26 -6.21
C GLU A 893 -18.09 5.07 -5.38
N PRO A 894 -18.14 5.23 -4.04
CA PRO A 894 -16.99 4.90 -3.20
C PRO A 894 -16.70 3.40 -3.26
N GLN A 895 -15.43 3.04 -3.36
CA GLN A 895 -14.99 1.65 -3.48
C GLN A 895 -14.39 1.14 -2.16
N PRO A 896 -14.79 -0.07 -1.70
CA PRO A 896 -14.18 -0.67 -0.52
C PRO A 896 -12.74 -1.08 -0.82
N THR A 897 -11.88 -1.18 0.20
CA THR A 897 -10.47 -1.64 0.04
C THR A 897 -10.34 -3.04 -0.58
N THR A 898 -11.39 -3.87 -0.49
CA THR A 898 -11.44 -5.16 -1.20
C THR A 898 -11.56 -5.04 -2.71
N PHE A 899 -12.03 -3.89 -3.19
CA PHE A 899 -12.07 -3.53 -4.60
C PHE A 899 -10.84 -2.68 -4.96
N SER A 900 -10.63 -1.57 -4.26
CA SER A 900 -9.61 -0.60 -4.65
C SER A 900 -8.20 -1.07 -4.35
N GLY A 901 -7.98 -1.79 -3.25
CA GLY A 901 -6.64 -2.12 -2.74
C GLY A 901 -5.91 -0.98 -2.04
N ILE A 902 -6.48 0.24 -2.05
CA ILE A 902 -5.95 1.41 -1.34
C ILE A 902 -6.29 1.31 0.15
N ASP A 903 -5.26 1.37 1.00
CA ASP A 903 -5.38 1.14 2.44
C ASP A 903 -4.66 2.17 3.32
N SER A 904 -3.90 3.09 2.71
CA SER A 904 -3.07 4.06 3.41
C SER A 904 -3.70 5.43 3.59
N THR A 905 -3.02 6.26 4.36
CA THR A 905 -3.26 7.69 4.54
C THR A 905 -2.09 8.45 3.92
N GLY A 906 -2.26 9.75 3.73
CA GLY A 906 -1.20 10.65 3.28
C GLY A 906 -1.61 12.11 3.51
N ILE A 907 -0.74 13.02 3.08
CA ILE A 907 -1.08 14.44 3.02
C ILE A 907 -1.53 14.87 1.62
N ALA A 908 -0.87 14.30 0.61
CA ALA A 908 -0.98 14.69 -0.77
C ALA A 908 -0.70 13.51 -1.72
N GLY A 909 -1.11 13.62 -2.97
CA GLY A 909 -0.81 12.61 -3.99
C GLY A 909 -0.63 13.16 -5.40
N GLU A 910 -0.30 12.27 -6.32
CA GLU A 910 -0.27 12.54 -7.75
C GLU A 910 -0.59 11.26 -8.51
N ALA A 911 -1.25 11.41 -9.66
CA ALA A 911 -1.61 10.30 -10.53
C ALA A 911 -0.91 10.43 -11.89
N ALA A 912 -0.19 9.39 -12.29
CA ALA A 912 0.52 9.34 -13.55
C ALA A 912 0.82 7.89 -13.95
N ASP A 913 1.01 7.64 -15.24
CA ASP A 913 1.51 6.35 -15.74
C ASP A 913 3.04 6.33 -15.57
N LEU A 914 3.53 5.71 -14.50
CA LEU A 914 4.94 5.76 -14.08
C LEU A 914 5.80 4.69 -14.75
N ASN A 915 5.19 3.65 -15.31
CA ASN A 915 5.88 2.53 -15.96
C ASN A 915 5.62 2.43 -17.48
N ASN A 916 4.84 3.37 -18.03
CA ASN A 916 4.43 3.45 -19.43
C ASN A 916 3.62 2.22 -19.89
N ASP A 917 2.77 1.67 -19.02
CA ASP A 917 1.90 0.54 -19.38
C ASP A 917 0.48 0.97 -19.80
N GLY A 918 0.20 2.27 -19.80
CA GLY A 918 -1.09 2.84 -20.19
C GLY A 918 -2.09 2.98 -19.05
N LEU A 919 -1.77 2.48 -17.87
CA LEU A 919 -2.60 2.60 -16.67
C LEU A 919 -2.06 3.72 -15.78
N VAL A 920 -2.98 4.47 -15.20
CA VAL A 920 -2.60 5.55 -14.28
C VAL A 920 -2.34 4.97 -12.89
N ASP A 921 -1.10 5.10 -12.42
CA ASP A 921 -0.66 4.77 -11.06
C ASP A 921 -0.92 5.91 -10.09
N LEU A 922 -0.82 5.63 -8.79
CA LEU A 922 -1.02 6.62 -7.73
C LEU A 922 0.18 6.68 -6.79
N PHE A 923 0.77 7.86 -6.64
CA PHE A 923 1.71 8.18 -5.57
C PHE A 923 0.98 8.87 -4.42
N ILE A 924 1.19 8.41 -3.19
CA ILE A 924 0.71 9.07 -1.96
C ILE A 924 1.92 9.43 -1.11
N SER A 925 2.09 10.73 -0.86
CA SER A 925 3.12 11.23 0.05
C SER A 925 2.77 10.94 1.51
N GLY A 926 3.74 10.41 2.25
CA GLY A 926 3.74 10.37 3.70
C GLY A 926 3.77 11.80 4.25
N ASP A 927 3.20 12.05 5.43
CA ASP A 927 3.07 13.41 5.97
C ASP A 927 4.29 13.80 6.85
N PRO A 928 5.29 14.55 6.34
CA PRO A 928 6.36 15.09 7.19
C PRO A 928 5.91 16.29 8.04
N ASP A 929 4.78 16.92 7.69
CA ASP A 929 4.37 18.26 8.10
C ASP A 929 3.35 18.23 9.27
N ASN A 930 3.75 17.56 10.37
CA ASN A 930 3.36 17.84 11.76
C ASN A 930 1.98 17.45 12.36
N THR A 931 2.00 17.37 13.72
CA THR A 931 0.93 17.29 14.77
C THR A 931 0.49 15.91 15.25
N ALA A 932 0.90 14.84 14.59
CA ALA A 932 0.81 13.49 15.15
C ALA A 932 1.34 13.48 16.58
N PRO A 933 0.49 13.27 17.61
CA PRO A 933 0.98 13.34 18.97
C PRO A 933 1.82 12.08 19.21
N GLU A 934 2.85 12.14 20.07
CA GLU A 934 3.77 11.04 20.41
C GLU A 934 3.12 9.64 20.28
N GLY A 935 3.61 8.77 19.38
CA GLY A 935 3.15 7.40 19.25
C GLY A 935 2.21 7.07 18.07
N ASN A 936 2.17 7.90 17.02
CA ASN A 936 1.66 7.44 15.72
C ASN A 936 2.64 6.43 15.09
N PRO A 937 2.15 5.44 14.32
CA PRO A 937 3.00 4.41 13.73
C PRO A 937 3.84 4.96 12.57
N ARG A 938 5.02 4.36 12.33
CA ARG A 938 6.02 4.82 11.34
C ARG A 938 5.50 4.84 9.90
N HIS A 939 4.69 3.85 9.51
CA HIS A 939 4.12 3.75 8.16
C HIS A 939 3.27 4.95 7.72
N ARG A 940 2.88 5.86 8.63
CA ARG A 940 2.18 7.11 8.26
C ARG A 940 3.11 8.17 7.66
N TYR A 941 4.42 7.99 7.80
CA TYR A 941 5.45 8.91 7.30
C TYR A 941 6.15 8.37 6.07
N GLU A 942 5.78 7.17 5.61
CA GLU A 942 6.37 6.51 4.46
C GLU A 942 5.55 6.89 3.22
N ASP A 943 6.25 7.28 2.16
CA ASP A 943 5.63 7.47 0.85
C ASP A 943 5.18 6.11 0.29
N LYS A 944 4.08 6.10 -0.46
CA LYS A 944 3.54 4.90 -1.09
C LYS A 944 3.33 5.09 -2.58
N VAL A 945 3.68 4.06 -3.35
CA VAL A 945 3.24 3.91 -4.74
C VAL A 945 2.18 2.81 -4.78
N TYR A 946 1.10 3.08 -5.48
CA TYR A 946 0.04 2.15 -5.80
C TYR A 946 0.05 1.91 -7.30
N LEU A 947 0.55 0.74 -7.68
CA LEU A 947 0.53 0.26 -9.06
C LEU A 947 -0.91 -0.06 -9.45
N ASN A 948 -1.35 0.48 -10.57
CA ASN A 948 -2.60 0.04 -11.18
C ASN A 948 -2.36 -1.32 -11.84
N THR A 949 -3.05 -2.35 -11.35
CA THR A 949 -2.79 -3.73 -11.79
C THR A 949 -3.39 -4.05 -13.15
N GLY A 950 -4.31 -3.20 -13.63
CA GLY A 950 -5.13 -3.47 -14.80
C GLY A 950 -6.36 -4.33 -14.54
N ALA A 951 -6.59 -4.76 -13.30
CA ALA A 951 -7.79 -5.48 -12.92
C ALA A 951 -9.04 -4.56 -12.99
N ARG A 952 -10.24 -5.14 -12.87
CA ARG A 952 -11.52 -4.39 -12.92
C ARG A 952 -11.77 -3.70 -14.26
N ASN A 953 -11.37 -4.36 -15.35
CA ASN A 953 -11.51 -3.95 -16.75
C ASN A 953 -10.56 -2.84 -17.21
N SER A 954 -9.68 -2.33 -16.35
CA SER A 954 -8.76 -1.25 -16.75
C SER A 954 -7.84 -1.62 -17.92
N LYS A 955 -7.44 -2.89 -18.05
CA LYS A 955 -6.63 -3.41 -19.18
C LYS A 955 -7.43 -3.79 -20.42
N ASP A 956 -8.75 -3.96 -20.28
CA ASP A 956 -9.62 -4.31 -21.39
C ASP A 956 -9.99 -3.06 -22.19
N ASN A 957 -9.97 -1.90 -21.53
CA ASN A 957 -10.16 -0.59 -22.13
C ASN A 957 -8.88 -0.04 -22.77
N HIS A 958 -9.10 0.82 -23.77
CA HIS A 958 -8.07 1.52 -24.51
C HIS A 958 -7.66 2.84 -23.85
N TRP A 959 -6.48 3.36 -24.18
CA TRP A 959 -5.96 4.61 -23.61
C TRP A 959 -5.14 5.43 -24.62
N LEU A 960 -4.93 6.71 -24.34
CA LEU A 960 -4.09 7.59 -25.13
C LEU A 960 -3.36 8.57 -24.22
N ARG A 961 -2.04 8.63 -24.34
CA ARG A 961 -1.21 9.58 -23.61
C ARG A 961 -0.49 10.51 -24.59
N LEU A 962 -0.58 11.81 -24.35
CA LEU A 962 -0.01 12.86 -25.20
C LEU A 962 1.00 13.69 -24.41
N ARG A 963 2.23 13.73 -24.92
CA ARG A 963 3.25 14.74 -24.60
C ARG A 963 3.24 15.83 -25.67
N PHE A 964 3.73 17.03 -25.37
CA PHE A 964 3.71 18.16 -26.30
C PHE A 964 5.13 18.67 -26.60
N SER A 965 5.38 19.01 -27.86
CA SER A 965 6.63 19.64 -28.31
C SER A 965 6.37 20.73 -29.35
N GLY A 966 7.41 21.49 -29.72
CA GLY A 966 7.30 22.57 -30.70
C GLY A 966 6.49 23.79 -30.22
N ILE A 967 6.31 23.92 -28.90
CA ILE A 967 5.63 25.02 -28.21
C ILE A 967 6.37 25.30 -26.89
N SER A 968 6.41 26.55 -26.44
CA SER A 968 6.95 26.87 -25.11
C SER A 968 5.98 26.44 -24.00
N HIS A 969 6.49 26.17 -22.81
CA HIS A 969 5.62 25.79 -21.69
C HIS A 969 4.65 26.90 -21.28
N ALA A 970 5.03 28.17 -21.42
CA ALA A 970 4.14 29.32 -21.20
C ALA A 970 2.90 29.28 -22.10
N ALA A 971 3.08 28.94 -23.39
CA ALA A 971 1.98 28.84 -24.34
C ALA A 971 1.23 27.50 -24.27
N LEU A 972 1.81 26.47 -23.65
CA LEU A 972 1.21 25.16 -23.47
C LEU A 972 0.27 25.10 -22.25
N ILE A 973 0.68 25.68 -21.12
CA ILE A 973 -0.13 25.67 -19.89
C ILE A 973 -1.45 26.41 -20.13
N GLY A 974 -2.57 25.78 -19.79
CA GLY A 974 -3.92 26.25 -20.14
C GLY A 974 -4.50 25.65 -21.41
N THR A 975 -3.71 24.89 -22.19
CA THR A 975 -4.22 24.20 -23.39
C THR A 975 -5.32 23.21 -23.03
N ARG A 976 -6.43 23.26 -23.75
CA ARG A 976 -7.52 22.27 -23.66
C ARG A 976 -7.40 21.25 -24.80
N ILE A 977 -7.48 19.98 -24.43
CA ILE A 977 -7.47 18.83 -25.34
C ILE A 977 -8.81 18.11 -25.21
N GLU A 978 -9.50 17.92 -26.33
CA GLU A 978 -10.75 17.18 -26.41
C GLU A 978 -10.59 15.97 -27.33
N LEU A 979 -11.02 14.79 -26.87
CA LEU A 979 -11.11 13.58 -27.67
C LEU A 979 -12.54 13.32 -28.09
N PHE A 980 -12.72 12.90 -29.34
CA PHE A 980 -14.01 12.48 -29.90
C PHE A 980 -13.88 11.14 -30.62
N GLU A 981 -14.95 10.36 -30.60
CA GLU A 981 -15.07 9.19 -31.47
C GLU A 981 -15.17 9.66 -32.94
N PRO A 982 -14.35 9.13 -33.87
CA PRO A 982 -14.24 9.69 -35.22
C PRO A 982 -15.48 9.57 -36.12
N GLU A 983 -16.33 8.56 -35.93
CA GLU A 983 -17.47 8.26 -36.80
C GLU A 983 -18.76 8.98 -36.38
N ASN A 984 -19.11 8.91 -35.10
CA ASN A 984 -20.35 9.44 -34.52
C ASN A 984 -20.15 10.83 -33.88
N GLY A 985 -18.90 11.22 -33.60
CA GLY A 985 -18.56 12.52 -33.01
C GLY A 985 -18.94 12.67 -31.54
N GLU A 986 -19.16 11.57 -30.83
CA GLU A 986 -19.36 11.52 -29.38
C GLU A 986 -18.07 11.92 -28.67
N ARG A 987 -18.18 12.72 -27.61
CA ARG A 987 -17.02 13.14 -26.83
C ARG A 987 -16.55 11.99 -25.95
N ILE A 988 -15.27 11.68 -26.03
CA ILE A 988 -14.60 10.69 -25.18
C ILE A 988 -14.15 11.37 -23.89
N GLY A 989 -13.41 12.47 -23.97
CA GLY A 989 -12.88 13.13 -22.77
C GLY A 989 -12.31 14.52 -23.05
N THR A 990 -12.19 15.33 -21.99
CA THR A 990 -11.44 16.60 -22.00
C THR A 990 -10.31 16.57 -20.97
N ARG A 991 -9.15 17.13 -21.31
CA ARG A 991 -8.05 17.41 -20.36
C ARG A 991 -7.52 18.81 -20.58
N GLY A 992 -7.19 19.51 -19.49
CA GLY A 992 -6.39 20.73 -19.54
C GLY A 992 -4.95 20.45 -19.14
N ILE A 993 -3.99 21.17 -19.72
CA ILE A 993 -2.57 21.02 -19.40
C ILE A 993 -2.17 22.03 -18.31
N TYR A 994 -1.79 21.54 -17.14
CA TYR A 994 -1.40 22.37 -15.98
C TYR A 994 -0.21 21.76 -15.25
N ALA A 995 0.61 22.61 -14.61
CA ALA A 995 1.80 22.15 -13.90
C ALA A 995 1.51 21.66 -12.47
N GLU A 996 0.23 21.67 -12.06
CA GLU A 996 -0.24 21.17 -10.77
C GLU A 996 -1.72 20.73 -10.84
N HIS A 997 -2.01 19.46 -10.59
CA HIS A 997 -3.38 18.93 -10.50
C HIS A 997 -3.87 18.87 -9.05
N SER A 998 -2.98 18.52 -8.13
CA SER A 998 -3.32 18.11 -6.76
C SER A 998 -2.55 18.95 -5.71
N TYR A 999 -2.71 18.70 -4.41
CA TYR A 999 -2.08 19.52 -3.37
C TYR A 999 -0.65 19.06 -3.11
N LYS A 1000 0.30 19.99 -2.93
CA LYS A 1000 1.74 19.69 -2.74
C LYS A 1000 2.36 18.84 -3.86
N SER A 1001 1.75 18.79 -5.04
CA SER A 1001 2.24 18.07 -6.20
C SER A 1001 2.44 19.00 -7.40
N GLY A 1002 3.41 18.63 -8.25
CA GLY A 1002 3.62 19.14 -9.58
C GLY A 1002 3.40 18.03 -10.59
N SER A 1003 2.62 18.33 -11.62
CA SER A 1003 2.14 17.34 -12.58
C SER A 1003 2.92 17.41 -13.89
N PRO A 1004 3.10 16.29 -14.60
CA PRO A 1004 3.69 16.34 -15.93
C PRO A 1004 2.80 17.15 -16.87
N LEU A 1005 3.41 17.93 -17.78
CA LEU A 1005 2.68 18.70 -18.79
C LEU A 1005 2.24 17.79 -19.95
N GLU A 1006 1.42 16.80 -19.61
CA GLU A 1006 0.93 15.74 -20.48
C GLU A 1006 -0.56 15.52 -20.25
N ALA A 1007 -1.23 14.91 -21.23
CA ALA A 1007 -2.61 14.48 -21.08
C ALA A 1007 -2.73 12.96 -21.21
N HIS A 1008 -3.37 12.33 -20.25
CA HIS A 1008 -3.75 10.91 -20.29
C HIS A 1008 -5.28 10.78 -20.36
N PHE A 1009 -5.75 9.93 -21.26
CA PHE A 1009 -7.15 9.62 -21.49
C PHE A 1009 -7.36 8.11 -21.44
N GLY A 1010 -8.41 7.67 -20.75
CA GLY A 1010 -9.09 6.43 -21.08
C GLY A 1010 -10.03 6.63 -22.25
N LEU A 1011 -10.11 5.63 -23.11
CA LEU A 1011 -10.92 5.63 -24.32
C LEU A 1011 -12.06 4.62 -24.25
N GLY A 1012 -12.18 3.84 -23.17
CA GLY A 1012 -13.12 2.73 -23.10
C GLY A 1012 -12.87 1.75 -24.24
N GLU A 1013 -13.92 1.40 -24.98
CA GLU A 1013 -13.85 0.49 -26.13
C GLU A 1013 -13.38 1.18 -27.43
N ASN A 1014 -13.05 2.48 -27.41
CA ASN A 1014 -12.69 3.21 -28.62
C ASN A 1014 -11.23 2.94 -29.02
N GLU A 1015 -11.02 2.27 -30.16
CA GLU A 1015 -9.69 2.02 -30.73
C GLU A 1015 -9.07 3.25 -31.44
N LEU A 1016 -9.89 4.27 -31.72
CA LEU A 1016 -9.50 5.50 -32.42
C LEU A 1016 -10.09 6.73 -31.73
N ALA A 1017 -9.39 7.86 -31.85
CA ALA A 1017 -9.88 9.16 -31.42
C ALA A 1017 -9.56 10.27 -32.45
N GLU A 1018 -10.45 11.25 -32.55
CA GLU A 1018 -10.17 12.57 -33.10
C GLU A 1018 -9.69 13.48 -31.96
N VAL A 1019 -8.45 13.98 -32.06
CA VAL A 1019 -7.84 14.87 -31.06
C VAL A 1019 -8.04 16.32 -31.51
N ARG A 1020 -8.73 17.12 -30.70
CA ARG A 1020 -8.87 18.57 -30.91
C ARG A 1020 -8.07 19.31 -29.85
N VAL A 1021 -7.25 20.26 -30.31
CA VAL A 1021 -6.38 21.07 -29.46
C VAL A 1021 -6.83 22.52 -29.52
N PHE A 1022 -6.97 23.16 -28.36
CA PHE A 1022 -7.31 24.57 -28.20
C PHE A 1022 -6.22 25.22 -27.33
N LEU A 1023 -5.39 26.04 -27.95
CA LEU A 1023 -4.30 26.75 -27.26
C LEU A 1023 -4.84 28.04 -26.61
N PRO A 1024 -4.24 28.51 -25.51
CA PRO A 1024 -4.55 29.82 -24.89
C PRO A 1024 -4.50 31.00 -25.87
N SER A 1025 -3.64 30.92 -26.89
CA SER A 1025 -3.54 31.93 -27.96
C SER A 1025 -4.79 32.03 -28.87
N GLY A 1026 -5.76 31.14 -28.70
CA GLY A 1026 -6.94 30.99 -29.56
C GLY A 1026 -6.70 30.15 -30.82
N GLU A 1027 -5.46 29.69 -31.08
CA GLU A 1027 -5.20 28.72 -32.13
C GLU A 1027 -5.86 27.37 -31.79
N LYS A 1028 -6.48 26.76 -32.81
CA LYS A 1028 -7.08 25.43 -32.71
C LYS A 1028 -6.78 24.58 -33.93
N PHE A 1029 -6.60 23.29 -33.71
CA PHE A 1029 -6.43 22.31 -34.79
C PHE A 1029 -6.93 20.92 -34.38
N THR A 1030 -7.01 20.04 -35.36
CA THR A 1030 -7.58 18.71 -35.21
C THR A 1030 -6.71 17.67 -35.90
N LEU A 1031 -6.51 16.55 -35.23
CA LEU A 1031 -5.84 15.35 -35.73
C LEU A 1031 -6.88 14.22 -35.75
N ARG A 1032 -7.11 13.64 -36.93
CA ARG A 1032 -8.12 12.60 -37.14
C ARG A 1032 -7.48 11.22 -37.06
N GLU A 1033 -8.27 10.24 -36.63
CA GLU A 1033 -7.89 8.81 -36.65
C GLU A 1033 -6.58 8.51 -35.88
N VAL A 1034 -6.43 9.12 -34.70
CA VAL A 1034 -5.32 8.80 -33.80
C VAL A 1034 -5.62 7.46 -33.14
N LYS A 1035 -4.68 6.52 -33.22
CA LYS A 1035 -4.86 5.18 -32.64
C LYS A 1035 -4.70 5.22 -31.14
N ALA A 1036 -5.51 4.41 -30.48
CA ALA A 1036 -5.38 4.17 -29.05
C ALA A 1036 -4.16 3.27 -28.74
N ASP A 1037 -3.92 3.10 -27.45
CA ASP A 1037 -2.84 2.36 -26.80
C ASP A 1037 -1.45 2.88 -27.17
N GLN A 1038 -1.32 4.20 -27.18
CA GLN A 1038 -0.09 4.88 -27.57
C GLN A 1038 0.29 6.01 -26.61
N TYR A 1039 1.59 6.15 -26.41
CA TYR A 1039 2.21 7.34 -25.87
C TYR A 1039 2.87 8.12 -27.01
N LEU A 1040 2.31 9.29 -27.34
CA LEU A 1040 2.68 10.08 -28.51
C LEU A 1040 3.18 11.47 -28.11
N ASP A 1041 4.24 11.93 -28.78
CA ASP A 1041 4.66 13.33 -28.80
C ASP A 1041 3.89 14.07 -29.90
N LEU A 1042 3.05 15.01 -29.48
CA LEU A 1042 2.37 15.95 -30.36
C LEU A 1042 3.22 17.20 -30.55
N ASN A 1043 3.85 17.31 -31.71
CA ASN A 1043 4.48 18.57 -32.10
C ASN A 1043 3.41 19.56 -32.56
N VAL A 1044 3.18 20.58 -31.74
CA VAL A 1044 2.12 21.60 -31.95
C VAL A 1044 2.40 22.42 -33.21
N SER A 1045 3.67 22.79 -33.46
CA SER A 1045 4.05 23.63 -34.60
C SER A 1045 3.88 22.94 -35.95
N SER A 1046 4.27 21.67 -36.07
CA SER A 1046 4.13 20.89 -37.31
C SER A 1046 2.81 20.12 -37.39
N ARG A 1047 2.05 20.05 -36.28
CA ARG A 1047 0.80 19.30 -36.14
C ARG A 1047 0.98 17.82 -36.50
N SER A 1048 2.07 17.24 -36.01
CA SER A 1048 2.45 15.85 -36.26
C SER A 1048 2.53 15.06 -34.96
N LEU A 1049 2.18 13.78 -35.03
CA LEU A 1049 2.30 12.83 -33.93
C LEU A 1049 3.42 11.85 -34.23
N GLU A 1050 4.32 11.68 -33.27
CA GLU A 1050 5.34 10.63 -33.31
C GLU A 1050 5.30 9.84 -31.99
N PRO A 1051 5.53 8.52 -31.99
CA PRO A 1051 5.69 7.78 -30.73
C PRO A 1051 6.82 8.38 -29.89
N VAL A 1052 6.57 8.53 -28.58
CA VAL A 1052 7.63 8.95 -27.66
C VAL A 1052 8.73 7.90 -27.66
N LYS A 1053 9.97 8.35 -27.81
CA LYS A 1053 11.14 7.45 -27.77
C LYS A 1053 11.43 7.10 -26.32
N VAL A 1054 11.23 5.84 -25.98
CA VAL A 1054 11.54 5.32 -24.65
C VAL A 1054 12.94 4.72 -24.67
N GLU A 1055 13.85 5.27 -23.88
CA GLU A 1055 15.22 4.77 -23.73
C GLU A 1055 15.36 3.99 -22.41
N ASN A 1056 15.28 2.66 -22.47
CA ASN A 1056 15.49 1.84 -21.29
C ASN A 1056 16.99 1.78 -20.94
N LYS A 1057 17.39 2.62 -19.99
CA LYS A 1057 18.78 2.72 -19.53
C LYS A 1057 19.18 1.60 -18.54
N ALA A 1058 18.25 0.76 -18.09
CA ALA A 1058 18.57 -0.39 -17.23
C ALA A 1058 19.48 -1.41 -17.94
N GLU A 1059 19.35 -1.58 -19.27
CA GLU A 1059 20.16 -2.53 -20.06
C GLU A 1059 21.60 -2.05 -20.37
N THR A 1060 21.87 -0.75 -20.28
CA THR A 1060 23.21 -0.19 -20.59
C THR A 1060 24.12 -0.03 -19.38
N ALA A 1061 23.58 -0.24 -18.17
CA ALA A 1061 24.31 -0.14 -16.91
C ALA A 1061 24.83 -1.49 -16.37
N SER A 1062 24.60 -2.61 -17.07
CA SER A 1062 25.07 -3.96 -16.68
C SER A 1062 26.47 -4.29 -17.18
#